data_AF-A0A2H5Z780-F1
#
_entry.id   AF-A0A2H5Z780-F1
#
_cell.length_a   1.000
_cell.length_b   1.000
_cell.length_c   1.000
_cell.angle_alpha   90.00
_cell.angle_beta   90.00
_cell.angle_gamma   90.00
#
_symmetry.space_group_name_H-M   'P 1'
#
loop_
_entity.id
_entity.type
_entity.pdbx_description
1 polymer ?
#
loop_
_entity_poly.entity_id
_entity_poly.type
_entity_poly.pdbx_seq_one_letter_code
_entity_poly.pdbx_strand_id
1 'polypeptide(L)'
;MQHWKTLRDRLGAASAVILVIATLSVAWISRSSGAPQTLTLTPEADAYVYESKPTQNYGTATALRVDGSPIMRSYLRFDLTTVSNTITRATLRIYAQSSHRTGYELRPVSDTSWSERTITYQNAPAVGSAVIGRSGGFSSGQWTTIDVTAVVQPGTKLSLAIVTGDATQMNLASRETGATAPQLVLEFANSNSATPTPASSSSTPTPAAPSPTPTTAPSPSPTPTPGAPVTGDSLSFPIRAAFYYPWFPEAWRQSGLYPFTHYHPSLGYYDTGDATVIRQHIAAMQYGGIQAAIASWWGQGHHTDVDFAKILQASDGTGFKWAIYHEQEGQRDLTADEIRSDLTYIRDRYASDPDYLRVNGKFVVFVYNADDSSCEVADRWVPIARQLGAYLVLKVFVGYRTCPTQPDSWHQYAPAVAADQQRGFSYTISPGFWLATQSQPRLARDPNRWAQNVRDMVASGEPWQLITTFNEWGEGTSVESAQEWASSSGFGVYLDILHTNGQGTAPSPTPTPAPTPTAAPTPTPAPSPTPTTPPSSTSPVTVVAVGDIACDPSASGWNNNNGTATSCRHKYTAELAKRLAPSYVLVLGDIQYEDGSLSKFQQSYDPTWGQLKAITKPVPGNHEYLTSGAAGYFDYFGTLAGDRTKGYYAFDLGNNWIGIAINSNCSKAGGCGAGSPQYQFLQSVLEANRGKNVLVFLHHPYWTTGNYYGQYKSSLGPLYRLFDQYGVDLSLAGHDHNYQRFALQNADSVCNTGTVRHFVVGTGGKNVYDADVHAADEPCDEVRIDNVYGVLKLSLYPDRYEWAFVREDGTILDQGSSPVR
;
A
#
# COMPACT_ATOMS: atom_id res chain seq x y z
N MET A 1 -46.83 -52.09 28.05
CA MET A 1 -45.56 -51.35 28.25
C MET A 1 -45.44 -50.33 27.12
N GLN A 2 -46.36 -49.35 27.08
CA GLN A 2 -46.33 -48.02 27.75
C GLN A 2 -45.27 -47.10 27.13
N HIS A 3 -45.55 -45.99 26.44
CA HIS A 3 -46.78 -45.43 25.86
C HIS A 3 -46.39 -44.56 24.65
N TRP A 4 -47.38 -44.31 23.81
CA TRP A 4 -47.35 -44.10 22.37
C TRP A 4 -47.63 -42.63 22.01
N LYS A 5 -46.89 -42.12 21.02
CA LYS A 5 -47.27 -41.30 19.84
C LYS A 5 -48.31 -40.15 19.88
N THR A 6 -47.90 -39.07 19.19
CA THR A 6 -48.57 -38.30 18.10
C THR A 6 -50.01 -37.79 18.25
N LEU A 7 -50.28 -36.57 17.78
CA LEU A 7 -51.20 -36.37 16.64
C LEU A 7 -51.09 -35.00 15.96
N ARG A 8 -51.51 -35.01 14.68
CA ARG A 8 -51.45 -34.03 13.58
C ARG A 8 -52.53 -32.94 13.62
N ASP A 9 -52.19 -31.84 12.94
CA ASP A 9 -52.97 -30.95 12.04
C ASP A 9 -54.37 -30.43 12.46
N ARG A 10 -54.55 -29.10 12.41
CA ARG A 10 -55.32 -28.38 11.34
C ARG A 10 -55.63 -26.91 11.70
N LEU A 11 -55.34 -26.04 10.72
CA LEU A 11 -56.10 -24.88 10.20
C LEU A 11 -56.67 -23.81 11.16
N GLY A 12 -56.29 -22.55 10.90
CA GLY A 12 -57.04 -21.38 11.34
C GLY A 12 -56.30 -20.07 11.07
N ALA A 13 -56.55 -19.44 9.92
CA ALA A 13 -56.14 -18.08 9.63
C ALA A 13 -56.98 -17.08 10.45
N ALA A 14 -56.35 -16.06 11.04
CA ALA A 14 -56.90 -14.70 11.20
C ALA A 14 -55.86 -13.77 11.85
N SER A 15 -55.48 -12.73 11.12
CA SER A 15 -54.89 -11.51 11.63
C SER A 15 -55.84 -10.83 12.63
N ALA A 16 -55.32 -10.21 13.70
CA ALA A 16 -55.51 -8.77 14.00
C ALA A 16 -55.14 -8.38 15.45
N VAL A 17 -54.39 -7.27 15.54
CA VAL A 17 -54.21 -6.31 16.66
C VAL A 17 -53.63 -6.83 17.98
N ILE A 18 -52.35 -6.51 18.23
CA ILE A 18 -51.81 -6.38 19.59
C ILE A 18 -51.67 -4.88 19.91
N LEU A 19 -52.48 -4.44 20.86
CA LEU A 19 -52.46 -3.16 21.53
C LEU A 19 -51.26 -3.12 22.50
N VAL A 20 -50.34 -2.17 22.34
CA VAL A 20 -49.28 -1.92 23.32
C VAL A 20 -49.87 -1.09 24.46
N ILE A 21 -50.09 -1.71 25.62
CA ILE A 21 -50.39 -1.02 26.88
C ILE A 21 -49.05 -0.70 27.56
N ALA A 22 -48.73 0.59 27.66
CA ALA A 22 -47.66 1.08 28.52
C ALA A 22 -48.13 1.07 29.98
N THR A 23 -47.48 0.28 30.83
CA THR A 23 -47.69 0.30 32.28
C THR A 23 -46.75 1.33 32.92
N LEU A 24 -47.33 2.43 33.42
CA LEU A 24 -46.69 3.33 34.36
C LEU A 24 -46.70 2.71 35.77
N SER A 25 -45.52 2.56 36.36
CA SER A 25 -45.35 2.30 37.79
C SER A 25 -45.05 3.62 38.50
N VAL A 26 -45.97 4.05 39.37
CA VAL A 26 -45.83 5.24 40.21
C VAL A 26 -44.94 4.89 41.42
N ALA A 27 -43.81 5.57 41.55
CA ALA A 27 -42.98 5.56 42.76
C ALA A 27 -43.05 6.92 43.48
N TRP A 28 -43.14 6.85 44.80
CA TRP A 28 -43.30 7.96 45.72
C TRP A 28 -42.18 9.01 45.59
N ILE A 29 -42.58 10.28 45.48
CA ILE A 29 -41.69 11.43 45.26
C ILE A 29 -40.96 11.76 46.58
N SER A 30 -39.68 11.45 46.63
CA SER A 30 -38.71 12.25 47.38
C SER A 30 -38.11 13.26 46.40
N ARG A 31 -38.43 14.55 46.55
CA ARG A 31 -37.80 15.61 45.75
C ARG A 31 -36.35 15.77 46.18
N SER A 32 -35.43 15.14 45.46
CA SER A 32 -34.05 15.64 45.37
C SER A 32 -34.00 16.72 44.29
N SER A 33 -33.93 17.98 44.71
CA SER A 33 -33.59 19.08 43.82
C SER A 33 -32.10 19.00 43.50
N GLY A 34 -31.73 18.55 42.29
CA GLY A 34 -30.34 18.64 41.84
C GLY A 34 -29.88 17.75 40.67
N ALA A 35 -30.64 16.76 40.21
CA ALA A 35 -30.19 15.92 39.08
C ALA A 35 -30.39 16.63 37.72
N PRO A 36 -29.42 16.63 36.79
CA PRO A 36 -29.59 17.18 35.45
C PRO A 36 -30.70 16.43 34.68
N GLN A 37 -31.50 17.14 33.88
CA GLN A 37 -32.41 16.47 32.94
C GLN A 37 -31.61 15.82 31.81
N THR A 38 -31.89 14.55 31.48
CA THR A 38 -31.19 13.80 30.44
C THR A 38 -32.11 13.39 29.29
N LEU A 39 -31.65 13.51 28.04
CA LEU A 39 -32.27 12.95 26.84
C LEU A 39 -31.28 12.00 26.15
N THR A 40 -31.72 10.78 25.83
CA THR A 40 -30.90 9.82 25.07
C THR A 40 -31.44 9.66 23.67
N LEU A 41 -30.59 9.89 22.67
CA LEU A 41 -30.88 9.68 21.25
C LEU A 41 -30.17 8.43 20.73
N THR A 42 -30.85 7.64 19.89
CA THR A 42 -30.22 6.63 19.03
C THR A 42 -29.81 7.27 17.69
N PRO A 43 -28.80 6.75 16.98
CA PRO A 43 -28.45 7.26 15.67
C PRO A 43 -29.64 7.15 14.71
N GLU A 44 -29.89 8.18 13.91
CA GLU A 44 -30.85 8.11 12.81
C GLU A 44 -30.28 7.35 11.61
N ALA A 45 -28.95 7.21 11.53
CA ALA A 45 -28.23 6.42 10.53
C ALA A 45 -26.89 5.93 11.10
N ASP A 46 -26.55 4.66 10.85
CA ASP A 46 -25.22 4.11 11.06
C ASP A 46 -24.80 3.06 10.04
N ALA A 47 -23.54 3.08 9.63
CA ALA A 47 -22.99 2.10 8.70
C ALA A 47 -21.47 2.05 8.83
N TYR A 48 -20.87 0.95 8.42
CA TYR A 48 -19.44 0.93 8.13
C TYR A 48 -19.19 0.81 6.63
N VAL A 49 -18.02 1.28 6.22
CA VAL A 49 -17.52 1.15 4.85
C VAL A 49 -16.23 0.37 4.86
N TYR A 50 -15.98 -0.37 3.79
CA TYR A 50 -14.86 -1.30 3.70
C TYR A 50 -14.08 -1.08 2.41
N GLU A 51 -12.81 -0.73 2.55
CA GLU A 51 -11.90 -0.45 1.45
C GLU A 51 -11.83 -1.57 0.41
N SER A 52 -11.70 -2.83 0.86
CA SER A 52 -11.58 -3.96 -0.05
C SER A 52 -12.92 -4.38 -0.68
N LYS A 53 -14.04 -3.74 -0.32
CA LYS A 53 -15.38 -3.94 -0.91
C LYS A 53 -16.02 -2.57 -1.17
N PRO A 54 -15.45 -1.76 -2.07
CA PRO A 54 -15.69 -0.32 -2.07
C PRO A 54 -17.10 0.10 -2.52
N THR A 55 -17.84 -0.79 -3.17
CA THR A 55 -19.22 -0.59 -3.65
C THR A 55 -20.28 -1.25 -2.75
N GLN A 56 -19.87 -2.03 -1.74
CA GLN A 56 -20.81 -2.73 -0.88
C GLN A 56 -21.31 -1.82 0.25
N ASN A 57 -22.63 -1.81 0.45
CA ASN A 57 -23.27 -1.14 1.58
C ASN A 57 -23.43 -2.11 2.76
N TYR A 58 -23.18 -1.61 3.97
CA TYR A 58 -23.32 -2.38 5.22
C TYR A 58 -24.24 -1.70 6.24
N GLY A 59 -25.17 -0.84 5.79
CA GLY A 59 -26.06 -0.08 6.68
C GLY A 59 -27.10 -0.94 7.42
N THR A 60 -27.20 -2.23 7.14
CA THR A 60 -28.06 -3.18 7.87
C THR A 60 -27.27 -4.16 8.73
N ALA A 61 -25.95 -3.98 8.85
CA ALA A 61 -25.13 -4.85 9.67
C ALA A 61 -25.43 -4.63 11.15
N THR A 62 -25.43 -5.71 11.95
CA THR A 62 -25.59 -5.65 13.41
C THR A 62 -24.30 -5.28 14.15
N ALA A 63 -23.21 -5.07 13.40
CA ALA A 63 -21.93 -4.62 13.91
C ALA A 63 -21.38 -3.51 13.01
N LEU A 64 -21.02 -2.39 13.63
CA LEU A 64 -20.13 -1.38 13.09
C LEU A 64 -18.69 -1.89 13.19
N ARG A 65 -17.93 -1.74 12.10
CA ARG A 65 -16.56 -2.24 11.99
C ARG A 65 -15.57 -1.10 11.82
N VAL A 66 -14.46 -1.23 12.52
CA VAL A 66 -13.38 -0.24 12.52
C VAL A 66 -12.06 -1.00 12.44
N ASP A 67 -11.25 -0.72 11.44
CA ASP A 67 -9.99 -1.40 11.14
C ASP A 67 -9.06 -0.43 10.40
N GLY A 68 -7.77 -0.43 10.75
CA GLY A 68 -6.74 0.37 10.11
C GLY A 68 -6.18 -0.25 8.83
N SER A 69 -6.32 -1.57 8.61
CA SER A 69 -5.88 -2.23 7.38
C SER A 69 -6.42 -3.66 7.24
N PRO A 70 -7.19 -3.97 6.18
CA PRO A 70 -7.74 -3.02 5.21
C PRO A 70 -8.70 -2.03 5.88
N ILE A 71 -8.79 -0.79 5.37
CA ILE A 71 -9.49 0.27 6.10
C ILE A 71 -10.98 -0.07 6.22
N MET A 72 -11.45 -0.17 7.46
CA MET A 72 -12.86 -0.14 7.81
C MET A 72 -13.11 1.05 8.72
N ARG A 73 -14.12 1.85 8.40
CA ARG A 73 -14.49 3.02 9.19
C ARG A 73 -16.01 3.10 9.30
N SER A 74 -16.48 3.41 10.49
CA SER A 74 -17.90 3.46 10.81
C SER A 74 -18.39 4.89 10.92
N TYR A 75 -19.63 5.14 10.53
CA TYR A 75 -20.27 6.46 10.54
C TYR A 75 -21.51 6.41 11.42
N LEU A 76 -21.73 7.48 12.17
CA LEU A 76 -22.92 7.71 12.98
C LEU A 76 -23.51 9.07 12.63
N ARG A 77 -24.84 9.17 12.54
CA ARG A 77 -25.54 10.45 12.45
C ARG A 77 -26.70 10.50 13.44
N PHE A 78 -26.82 11.62 14.15
CA PHE A 78 -27.89 11.90 15.11
C PHE A 78 -28.66 13.15 14.68
N ASP A 79 -29.97 13.13 14.87
CA ASP A 79 -30.85 14.26 14.62
C ASP A 79 -31.11 15.03 15.93
N LEU A 80 -30.58 16.25 16.04
CA LEU A 80 -30.84 17.16 17.15
C LEU A 80 -31.71 18.35 16.75
N THR A 81 -32.39 18.32 15.61
CA THR A 81 -33.23 19.42 15.11
C THR A 81 -34.38 19.78 16.04
N THR A 82 -34.84 18.82 16.86
CA THR A 82 -35.89 19.01 17.86
C THR A 82 -35.36 19.42 19.24
N VAL A 83 -34.04 19.42 19.44
CA VAL A 83 -33.40 19.81 20.70
C VAL A 83 -33.23 21.32 20.72
N SER A 84 -33.90 22.00 21.65
CA SER A 84 -33.87 23.46 21.80
C SER A 84 -33.29 23.94 23.14
N ASN A 85 -33.24 23.07 24.14
CA ASN A 85 -32.68 23.40 25.45
C ASN A 85 -31.15 23.50 25.40
N THR A 86 -30.56 24.34 26.26
CA THR A 86 -29.11 24.47 26.39
C THR A 86 -28.50 23.18 26.93
N ILE A 87 -27.69 22.51 26.10
CA ILE A 87 -26.95 21.29 26.44
C ILE A 87 -25.76 21.68 27.32
N THR A 88 -25.68 21.12 28.53
CA THR A 88 -24.55 21.31 29.45
C THR A 88 -23.49 20.23 29.29
N ARG A 89 -23.89 19.03 28.83
CA ARG A 89 -22.98 17.92 28.53
C ARG A 89 -23.59 17.01 27.47
N ALA A 90 -22.77 16.52 26.55
CA ALA A 90 -23.14 15.46 25.62
C ALA A 90 -22.12 14.32 25.69
N THR A 91 -22.60 13.10 25.90
CA THR A 91 -21.77 11.89 25.98
C THR A 91 -22.21 10.89 24.92
N LEU A 92 -21.31 10.51 24.02
CA LEU A 92 -21.54 9.39 23.11
C LEU A 92 -21.16 8.09 23.81
N ARG A 93 -22.08 7.12 23.84
CA ARG A 93 -21.86 5.76 24.33
C ARG A 93 -21.96 4.77 23.19
N ILE A 94 -20.96 3.90 23.03
CA ILE A 94 -20.96 2.83 22.02
C ILE A 94 -20.65 1.50 22.69
N TYR A 95 -21.49 0.49 22.48
CA TYR A 95 -21.32 -0.82 23.10
C TYR A 95 -20.29 -1.66 22.34
N ALA A 96 -19.30 -2.18 23.05
CA ALA A 96 -18.23 -2.99 22.49
C ALA A 96 -18.67 -4.45 22.33
N GLN A 97 -18.67 -4.97 21.09
CA GLN A 97 -18.92 -6.39 20.82
C GLN A 97 -17.62 -7.20 20.77
N SER A 98 -16.47 -6.55 20.52
CA SER A 98 -15.14 -7.12 20.70
C SER A 98 -14.30 -6.34 21.73
N SER A 99 -13.27 -6.99 22.28
CA SER A 99 -12.28 -6.32 23.13
C SER A 99 -11.20 -5.68 22.26
N HIS A 100 -10.68 -4.51 22.67
CA HIS A 100 -9.64 -3.82 21.93
C HIS A 100 -8.70 -3.06 22.87
N ARG A 101 -7.37 -3.14 22.64
CA ARG A 101 -6.36 -2.55 23.54
C ARG A 101 -6.19 -1.05 23.36
N THR A 102 -6.17 -0.58 22.12
CA THR A 102 -5.96 0.84 21.79
C THR A 102 -7.26 1.65 21.83
N GLY A 103 -8.34 1.05 21.32
CA GLY A 103 -9.63 1.72 21.17
C GLY A 103 -9.75 2.38 19.80
N TYR A 104 -10.68 3.32 19.69
CA TYR A 104 -10.96 4.07 18.47
C TYR A 104 -10.90 5.58 18.73
N GLU A 105 -10.81 6.34 17.64
CA GLU A 105 -10.93 7.80 17.65
C GLU A 105 -12.26 8.23 17.02
N LEU A 106 -12.89 9.24 17.61
CA LEU A 106 -14.00 9.95 17.00
C LEU A 106 -13.50 11.16 16.23
N ARG A 107 -13.99 11.29 15.00
CA ARG A 107 -13.66 12.36 14.06
C ARG A 107 -14.95 13.01 13.54
N PRO A 108 -14.95 14.34 13.26
CA PRO A 108 -16.13 15.00 12.72
C PRO A 108 -16.34 14.62 11.25
N VAL A 109 -17.59 14.61 10.82
CA VAL A 109 -17.98 14.48 9.41
C VAL A 109 -18.88 15.66 9.08
N SER A 110 -18.42 16.53 8.17
CA SER A 110 -19.12 17.79 7.85
C SER A 110 -20.37 17.57 6.99
N ASP A 111 -20.36 16.56 6.13
CA ASP A 111 -21.53 16.18 5.34
C ASP A 111 -22.52 15.39 6.20
N THR A 112 -23.68 16.00 6.47
CA THR A 112 -24.78 15.38 7.20
C THR A 112 -25.88 14.84 6.27
N SER A 113 -25.64 14.71 4.96
CA SER A 113 -26.63 14.31 3.96
C SER A 113 -26.57 12.83 3.55
N TRP A 114 -25.49 12.11 3.91
CA TRP A 114 -25.29 10.72 3.54
C TRP A 114 -26.44 9.80 3.98
N SER A 115 -26.68 8.72 3.23
CA SER A 115 -27.74 7.76 3.54
C SER A 115 -27.16 6.43 3.96
N GLU A 116 -27.64 5.91 5.08
CA GLU A 116 -27.31 4.59 5.61
C GLU A 116 -27.48 3.48 4.56
N ARG A 117 -28.48 3.59 3.68
CA ARG A 117 -28.80 2.57 2.68
C ARG A 117 -27.91 2.62 1.44
N THR A 118 -27.17 3.70 1.23
CA THR A 118 -26.39 3.91 0.00
C THR A 118 -24.93 4.25 0.25
N ILE A 119 -24.53 4.46 1.51
CA ILE A 119 -23.14 4.72 1.85
C ILE A 119 -22.28 3.48 1.57
N THR A 120 -21.18 3.68 0.85
CA THR A 120 -20.17 2.70 0.48
C THR A 120 -18.80 3.34 0.69
N TYR A 121 -17.71 2.59 0.60
CA TYR A 121 -16.37 3.20 0.73
C TYR A 121 -16.13 4.28 -0.33
N GLN A 122 -16.65 4.06 -1.54
CA GLN A 122 -16.46 4.95 -2.69
C GLN A 122 -17.15 6.31 -2.52
N ASN A 123 -18.27 6.37 -1.80
CA ASN A 123 -19.06 7.61 -1.62
C ASN A 123 -19.12 8.08 -0.15
N ALA A 124 -18.32 7.47 0.72
CA ALA A 124 -18.31 7.82 2.14
C ALA A 124 -17.91 9.30 2.31
N PRO A 125 -18.63 10.06 3.15
CA PRO A 125 -18.23 11.41 3.52
C PRO A 125 -16.78 11.51 4.01
N ALA A 126 -16.11 12.60 3.67
CA ALA A 126 -14.76 12.85 4.14
C ALA A 126 -14.71 12.93 5.68
N VAL A 127 -13.75 12.23 6.27
CA VAL A 127 -13.50 12.26 7.71
C VAL A 127 -12.60 13.43 8.04
N GLY A 128 -13.04 14.32 8.93
CA GLY A 128 -12.26 15.48 9.35
C GLY A 128 -11.01 15.11 10.14
N SER A 129 -9.97 15.94 10.02
CA SER A 129 -8.66 15.73 10.64
C SER A 129 -8.60 16.06 12.14
N ALA A 130 -9.63 16.67 12.71
CA ALA A 130 -9.71 16.94 14.14
C ALA A 130 -10.10 15.68 14.94
N VAL A 131 -9.42 15.41 16.05
CA VAL A 131 -9.82 14.35 17.00
C VAL A 131 -10.80 14.94 18.01
N ILE A 132 -12.02 14.44 18.04
CA ILE A 132 -13.05 14.84 19.02
C ILE A 132 -12.75 14.19 20.36
N GLY A 133 -12.41 12.90 20.33
CA GLY A 133 -12.07 12.13 21.51
C GLY A 133 -11.64 10.72 21.18
N ARG A 134 -11.17 10.00 22.19
CA ARG A 134 -10.66 8.62 22.08
C ARG A 134 -11.33 7.75 23.11
N SER A 135 -11.64 6.51 22.77
CA SER A 135 -12.27 5.57 23.71
C SER A 135 -11.27 5.03 24.74
N GLY A 136 -9.98 5.00 24.40
CA GLY A 136 -9.00 4.13 25.06
C GLY A 136 -9.35 2.65 24.88
N GLY A 137 -8.55 1.77 25.48
CA GLY A 137 -8.82 0.33 25.46
C GLY A 137 -10.07 -0.06 26.24
N PHE A 138 -10.74 -1.11 25.80
CA PHE A 138 -11.96 -1.63 26.42
C PHE A 138 -12.12 -3.15 26.20
N SER A 139 -12.98 -3.77 26.99
CA SER A 139 -13.35 -5.18 26.84
C SER A 139 -14.71 -5.33 26.16
N SER A 140 -14.92 -6.47 25.49
CA SER A 140 -16.22 -6.87 24.96
C SER A 140 -17.28 -6.90 26.07
N GLY A 141 -18.50 -6.55 25.73
CA GLY A 141 -19.64 -6.54 26.64
C GLY A 141 -19.78 -5.27 27.49
N GLN A 142 -19.00 -4.23 27.21
CA GLN A 142 -19.00 -2.97 27.96
C GLN A 142 -19.37 -1.76 27.09
N TRP A 143 -19.84 -0.70 27.73
CA TRP A 143 -20.04 0.60 27.08
C TRP A 143 -18.73 1.39 27.07
N THR A 144 -18.32 1.85 25.90
CA THR A 144 -17.33 2.92 25.75
C THR A 144 -18.03 4.27 25.82
N THR A 145 -17.37 5.29 26.35
CA THR A 145 -17.97 6.62 26.53
C THR A 145 -16.99 7.72 26.14
N ILE A 146 -17.41 8.65 25.27
CA ILE A 146 -16.61 9.81 24.88
C ILE A 146 -17.45 11.08 25.08
N ASP A 147 -16.85 12.09 25.71
CA ASP A 147 -17.44 13.42 25.79
C ASP A 147 -17.38 14.11 24.41
N VAL A 148 -18.55 14.46 23.89
CA VAL A 148 -18.70 15.10 22.58
C VAL A 148 -19.33 16.49 22.70
N THR A 149 -19.38 17.05 23.91
CA THR A 149 -20.05 18.33 24.21
C THR A 149 -19.61 19.45 23.26
N ALA A 150 -18.31 19.52 22.93
CA ALA A 150 -17.74 20.57 22.09
C ALA A 150 -18.21 20.57 20.62
N VAL A 151 -18.74 19.45 20.13
CA VAL A 151 -19.18 19.30 18.73
C VAL A 151 -20.70 19.21 18.57
N VAL A 152 -21.44 19.21 19.68
CA VAL A 152 -22.91 19.11 19.66
C VAL A 152 -23.53 20.50 19.67
N GLN A 153 -24.38 20.78 18.68
CA GLN A 153 -25.15 22.02 18.59
C GLN A 153 -26.66 21.71 18.52
N PRO A 154 -27.48 22.23 19.45
CA PRO A 154 -28.94 22.14 19.38
C PRO A 154 -29.48 22.65 18.02
N GLY A 155 -30.52 22.02 17.49
CA GLY A 155 -31.15 22.43 16.22
C GLY A 155 -30.43 21.94 14.95
N THR A 156 -29.36 21.14 15.06
CA THR A 156 -28.57 20.65 13.92
C THR A 156 -28.50 19.12 13.87
N LYS A 157 -27.99 18.55 12.77
CA LYS A 157 -27.59 17.15 12.71
C LYS A 157 -26.13 17.00 13.09
N LEU A 158 -25.79 15.99 13.87
CA LEU A 158 -24.42 15.62 14.21
C LEU A 158 -24.01 14.42 13.37
N SER A 159 -22.91 14.50 12.63
CA SER A 159 -22.30 13.34 11.97
C SER A 159 -20.86 13.12 12.41
N LEU A 160 -20.53 11.85 12.64
CA LEU A 160 -19.28 11.40 13.24
C LEU A 160 -18.75 10.20 12.46
N ALA A 161 -17.43 10.08 12.38
CA ALA A 161 -16.75 8.87 11.96
C ALA A 161 -15.98 8.27 13.14
N ILE A 162 -15.99 6.95 13.19
CA ILE A 162 -15.22 6.12 14.10
C ILE A 162 -14.11 5.49 13.27
N VAL A 163 -12.87 5.79 13.65
CA VAL A 163 -11.67 5.35 12.94
C VAL A 163 -10.67 4.75 13.92
N THR A 164 -9.76 3.95 13.39
CA THR A 164 -8.58 3.47 14.12
C THR A 164 -7.38 3.43 13.18
N GLY A 165 -6.19 3.53 13.75
CA GLY A 165 -4.94 3.21 13.04
C GLY A 165 -4.46 1.77 13.31
N ASP A 166 -5.18 1.00 14.12
CA ASP A 166 -4.86 -0.38 14.50
C ASP A 166 -5.44 -1.37 13.50
N ALA A 167 -4.66 -2.32 13.00
CA ALA A 167 -5.09 -3.32 12.02
C ALA A 167 -5.85 -4.50 12.65
N THR A 168 -6.28 -4.36 13.90
CA THR A 168 -7.16 -5.32 14.58
C THR A 168 -8.60 -4.89 14.41
N GLN A 169 -9.37 -5.63 13.60
CA GLN A 169 -10.80 -5.35 13.43
C GLN A 169 -11.54 -5.27 14.77
N MET A 170 -12.20 -4.13 14.98
CA MET A 170 -13.07 -3.86 16.09
C MET A 170 -14.53 -4.02 15.67
N ASN A 171 -15.33 -4.73 16.48
CA ASN A 171 -16.78 -4.82 16.33
C ASN A 171 -17.46 -4.00 17.43
N LEU A 172 -18.25 -3.03 17.01
CA LEU A 172 -19.06 -2.16 17.85
C LEU A 172 -20.53 -2.39 17.51
N ALA A 173 -21.42 -2.28 18.50
CA ALA A 173 -22.84 -2.45 18.24
C ALA A 173 -23.37 -1.35 17.29
N SER A 174 -24.17 -1.74 16.30
CA SER A 174 -24.93 -0.83 15.45
C SER A 174 -26.34 -0.56 15.99
N ARG A 175 -27.08 0.34 15.34
CA ARG A 175 -28.49 0.64 15.62
C ARG A 175 -29.37 -0.60 15.57
N GLU A 176 -29.06 -1.54 14.69
CA GLU A 176 -29.81 -2.79 14.49
C GLU A 176 -29.74 -3.74 15.70
N THR A 177 -28.89 -3.44 16.70
CA THR A 177 -28.79 -4.22 17.95
C THR A 177 -29.79 -3.83 19.04
N GLY A 178 -30.58 -2.78 18.81
CA GLY A 178 -31.66 -2.35 19.74
C GLY A 178 -31.12 -1.87 21.09
N ALA A 179 -31.22 -2.70 22.13
CA ALA A 179 -30.87 -2.31 23.50
C ALA A 179 -29.40 -1.89 23.69
N THR A 180 -28.51 -2.37 22.82
CA THR A 180 -27.07 -2.02 22.81
C THR A 180 -26.69 -1.03 21.71
N ALA A 181 -27.67 -0.45 20.99
CA ALA A 181 -27.40 0.54 19.94
C ALA A 181 -26.62 1.75 20.47
N PRO A 182 -25.79 2.42 19.66
CA PRO A 182 -25.10 3.64 20.07
C PRO A 182 -26.06 4.69 20.65
N GLN A 183 -25.61 5.42 21.66
CA GLN A 183 -26.43 6.39 22.39
C GLN A 183 -25.73 7.74 22.49
N LEU A 184 -26.40 8.81 22.08
CA LEU A 184 -25.99 10.17 22.41
C LEU A 184 -26.82 10.65 23.60
N VAL A 185 -26.18 10.75 24.77
CA VAL A 185 -26.81 11.19 26.02
C VAL A 185 -26.55 12.68 26.21
N LEU A 186 -27.61 13.47 26.22
CA LEU A 186 -27.60 14.92 26.41
C LEU A 186 -28.07 15.27 27.82
N GLU A 187 -27.34 16.11 28.52
CA GLU A 187 -27.73 16.69 29.81
C GLU A 187 -28.05 18.17 29.63
N PHE A 188 -29.10 18.65 30.32
CA PHE A 188 -29.56 20.03 30.27
C PHE A 188 -29.49 20.70 31.64
N ALA A 189 -29.28 22.02 31.62
CA ALA A 189 -29.38 22.84 32.83
C ALA A 189 -30.82 22.79 33.37
N ASN A 190 -30.97 22.60 34.68
CA ASN A 190 -32.26 22.63 35.34
C ASN A 190 -32.86 24.05 35.27
N SER A 191 -33.96 24.20 34.53
CA SER A 191 -34.72 25.44 34.50
C SER A 191 -35.50 25.60 35.82
N ASN A 192 -34.91 26.28 36.81
CA ASN A 192 -35.66 26.93 37.88
C ASN A 192 -35.12 28.35 38.15
N SER A 193 -35.88 29.30 37.61
CA SER A 193 -36.05 30.73 37.92
C SER A 193 -34.90 31.72 37.75
N ALA A 194 -35.12 32.61 36.77
CA ALA A 194 -34.55 33.96 36.60
C ALA A 194 -34.90 34.91 37.77
N THR A 195 -34.19 36.05 37.91
CA THR A 195 -34.66 37.47 37.71
C THR A 195 -33.45 38.45 37.94
N PRO A 196 -33.54 39.80 37.80
CA PRO A 196 -33.07 40.61 36.66
C PRO A 196 -31.91 41.60 36.97
N THR A 197 -31.40 42.24 35.92
CA THR A 197 -30.48 43.41 35.89
C THR A 197 -31.02 44.64 36.63
N PRO A 198 -30.14 45.50 37.18
CA PRO A 198 -30.22 46.94 36.88
C PRO A 198 -28.86 47.61 36.58
N ALA A 199 -28.95 48.86 36.14
CA ALA A 199 -28.05 49.60 35.26
C ALA A 199 -26.96 50.48 35.93
N SER A 200 -26.01 50.92 35.08
CA SER A 200 -25.25 52.19 35.04
C SER A 200 -24.22 52.56 36.13
N SER A 201 -22.98 52.86 35.71
CA SER A 201 -22.39 54.22 35.80
C SER A 201 -20.97 54.31 35.19
N SER A 202 -20.66 55.53 34.76
CA SER A 202 -19.59 56.05 33.89
C SER A 202 -18.25 56.38 34.57
N SER A 203 -17.13 56.35 33.84
CA SER A 203 -16.23 57.52 33.62
C SER A 203 -14.98 57.20 32.77
N THR A 204 -14.65 58.16 31.89
CA THR A 204 -13.61 58.29 30.84
C THR A 204 -12.24 58.77 31.42
N PRO A 205 -11.20 59.23 30.66
CA PRO A 205 -10.38 58.69 29.55
C PRO A 205 -8.82 58.66 29.82
N THR A 206 -8.04 57.89 29.00
CA THR A 206 -6.73 58.20 28.29
C THR A 206 -5.51 58.76 29.10
N PRO A 207 -4.22 58.36 28.88
CA PRO A 207 -3.53 58.38 27.57
C PRO A 207 -2.49 57.29 27.24
N ALA A 208 -2.05 57.39 25.98
CA ALA A 208 -1.26 56.44 25.18
C ALA A 208 0.28 56.58 25.29
N ALA A 209 0.95 55.53 24.77
CA ALA A 209 2.29 55.46 24.15
C ALA A 209 3.53 55.50 25.10
N PRO A 210 4.70 54.89 24.73
CA PRO A 210 5.18 54.64 23.36
C PRO A 210 5.83 53.27 23.05
N SER A 211 6.06 53.11 21.75
CA SER A 211 6.87 52.14 21.01
C SER A 211 8.31 51.97 21.53
N PRO A 212 9.01 50.88 21.13
CA PRO A 212 10.36 51.05 20.62
C PRO A 212 10.50 50.53 19.18
N THR A 213 11.28 51.30 18.42
CA THR A 213 11.60 51.20 16.99
C THR A 213 12.85 50.30 16.78
N PRO A 214 13.41 50.14 15.57
CA PRO A 214 13.65 48.84 14.94
C PRO A 214 15.14 48.44 14.89
N THR A 215 15.44 47.15 14.76
CA THR A 215 16.78 46.68 14.38
C THR A 215 16.81 46.29 12.90
N THR A 216 17.80 46.82 12.20
CA THR A 216 18.06 46.85 10.76
C THR A 216 18.58 45.56 10.12
N ALA A 217 18.06 45.29 8.91
CA ALA A 217 18.67 44.72 7.69
C ALA A 217 19.00 43.19 7.60
N PRO A 218 18.94 42.55 6.39
CA PRO A 218 19.02 43.15 5.05
C PRO A 218 17.94 42.78 4.00
N SER A 219 17.72 43.78 3.15
CA SER A 219 17.24 43.85 1.75
C SER A 219 16.77 42.59 0.99
N PRO A 220 15.57 42.61 0.37
CA PRO A 220 15.22 41.78 -0.77
C PRO A 220 15.45 42.55 -2.10
N SER A 221 15.99 41.88 -3.12
CA SER A 221 15.89 42.33 -4.51
C SER A 221 16.22 41.20 -5.50
N PRO A 222 15.65 41.18 -6.72
CA PRO A 222 14.44 41.86 -7.21
C PRO A 222 13.39 40.88 -7.77
N THR A 223 12.13 41.26 -7.66
CA THR A 223 11.02 40.70 -8.46
C THR A 223 11.19 41.14 -9.91
N PRO A 224 11.22 40.23 -10.92
CA PRO A 224 11.11 40.64 -12.31
C PRO A 224 9.67 41.07 -12.61
N THR A 225 9.54 42.26 -13.19
CA THR A 225 8.31 42.84 -13.72
C THR A 225 7.67 41.92 -14.77
N PRO A 226 6.34 41.73 -14.79
CA PRO A 226 5.66 41.00 -15.85
C PRO A 226 5.87 41.71 -17.19
N GLY A 227 6.51 41.02 -18.13
CA GLY A 227 6.47 41.39 -19.55
C GLY A 227 5.03 41.30 -20.06
N ALA A 228 4.71 42.16 -21.03
CA ALA A 228 3.40 42.24 -21.67
C ALA A 228 2.87 40.87 -22.16
N PRO A 229 1.54 40.66 -22.25
CA PRO A 229 0.96 39.39 -22.64
C PRO A 229 1.31 39.10 -24.10
N VAL A 230 2.06 38.03 -24.34
CA VAL A 230 2.28 37.51 -25.68
C VAL A 230 1.09 36.63 -26.02
N THR A 231 0.22 37.13 -26.90
CA THR A 231 -0.83 36.35 -27.56
C THR A 231 -0.20 35.21 -28.35
N GLY A 232 -0.32 33.99 -27.85
CA GLY A 232 0.18 32.77 -28.47
C GLY A 232 -0.30 31.54 -27.71
N ASP A 233 -1.59 31.22 -27.83
CA ASP A 233 -2.30 30.23 -27.00
C ASP A 233 -1.88 28.75 -27.21
N SER A 234 -0.92 28.45 -28.09
CA SER A 234 -0.46 27.07 -28.34
C SER A 234 1.06 26.97 -28.50
N LEU A 235 1.68 26.05 -27.76
CA LEU A 235 3.09 25.70 -27.94
C LEU A 235 3.30 24.95 -29.27
N SER A 236 4.46 25.17 -29.90
CA SER A 236 4.89 24.44 -31.10
C SER A 236 6.01 23.46 -30.76
N PHE A 237 6.05 22.32 -31.45
CA PHE A 237 7.15 21.35 -31.27
C PHE A 237 8.52 21.93 -31.71
N PRO A 238 9.62 21.53 -31.03
CA PRO A 238 9.66 20.62 -29.89
C PRO A 238 9.16 21.28 -28.59
N ILE A 239 8.38 20.55 -27.79
CA ILE A 239 7.85 21.00 -26.50
C ILE A 239 8.65 20.32 -25.38
N ARG A 240 9.26 21.11 -24.50
CA ARG A 240 9.90 20.59 -23.28
C ARG A 240 8.90 20.52 -22.13
N ALA A 241 8.70 19.32 -21.58
CA ALA A 241 7.76 19.08 -20.50
C ALA A 241 8.33 18.19 -19.38
N ALA A 242 7.79 18.29 -18.18
CA ALA A 242 8.16 17.45 -17.04
C ALA A 242 6.92 16.82 -16.38
N PHE A 243 7.01 15.58 -15.92
CA PHE A 243 5.93 14.99 -15.11
C PHE A 243 5.90 15.64 -13.72
N TYR A 244 4.68 15.86 -13.22
CA TYR A 244 4.42 16.61 -11.99
C TYR A 244 3.43 15.86 -11.12
N TYR A 245 3.66 15.87 -9.81
CA TYR A 245 2.92 15.05 -8.86
C TYR A 245 2.25 15.93 -7.79
N PRO A 246 0.92 16.15 -7.87
CA PRO A 246 0.18 17.05 -7.00
C PRO A 246 -0.40 16.33 -5.77
N TRP A 247 0.45 15.66 -5.00
CA TRP A 247 0.04 14.85 -3.83
C TRP A 247 0.83 15.17 -2.57
N PHE A 248 1.40 16.37 -2.50
CA PHE A 248 1.99 16.89 -1.27
C PHE A 248 0.96 17.80 -0.59
N PRO A 249 0.81 17.73 0.75
CA PRO A 249 1.79 17.21 1.70
C PRO A 249 1.68 15.71 2.01
N GLU A 250 0.66 15.00 1.50
CA GLU A 250 0.40 13.59 1.80
C GLU A 250 1.62 12.72 1.51
N ALA A 251 2.32 13.00 0.41
CA ALA A 251 3.50 12.26 -0.01
C ALA A 251 4.77 12.54 0.80
N TRP A 252 4.81 13.55 1.68
CA TRP A 252 5.92 13.70 2.62
C TRP A 252 5.95 12.62 3.69
N ARG A 253 4.82 11.93 3.92
CA ARG A 253 4.72 10.85 4.88
C ARG A 253 4.15 9.61 4.21
N GLN A 254 5.04 8.73 3.79
CA GLN A 254 4.66 7.40 3.30
C GLN A 254 5.47 6.34 4.04
N SER A 255 4.89 5.15 4.20
CA SER A 255 5.58 3.99 4.81
C SER A 255 6.21 4.28 6.19
N GLY A 256 5.62 5.19 6.98
CA GLY A 256 6.12 5.59 8.30
C GLY A 256 7.34 6.51 8.30
N LEU A 257 7.89 6.88 7.14
CA LEU A 257 9.01 7.81 7.02
C LEU A 257 8.48 9.24 6.86
N TYR A 258 9.13 10.18 7.55
CA TYR A 258 8.95 11.61 7.33
C TYR A 258 10.29 12.32 7.54
N PRO A 259 10.78 13.07 6.54
CA PRO A 259 10.24 13.18 5.18
C PRO A 259 10.43 11.87 4.39
N PHE A 260 9.50 11.54 3.49
CA PHE A 260 9.62 10.41 2.56
C PHE A 260 10.45 10.80 1.34
N THR A 261 11.74 11.12 1.55
CA THR A 261 12.71 11.41 0.49
C THR A 261 14.15 11.30 1.04
N HIS A 262 15.12 11.06 0.15
CA HIS A 262 16.56 11.13 0.49
C HIS A 262 17.14 12.54 0.42
N TYR A 263 16.38 13.51 -0.10
CA TYR A 263 16.89 14.83 -0.43
C TYR A 263 16.20 15.93 0.39
N HIS A 264 16.76 17.13 0.36
CA HIS A 264 16.22 18.27 1.09
C HIS A 264 15.74 19.36 0.10
N PRO A 265 14.45 19.36 -0.27
CA PRO A 265 13.87 20.37 -1.16
C PRO A 265 14.17 21.78 -0.68
N SER A 266 14.51 22.68 -1.59
CA SER A 266 14.87 24.06 -1.25
C SER A 266 13.67 24.86 -0.70
N LEU A 267 12.46 24.51 -1.13
CA LEU A 267 11.21 25.05 -0.61
C LEU A 267 10.74 24.38 0.70
N GLY A 268 11.49 23.40 1.21
CA GLY A 268 11.10 22.58 2.35
C GLY A 268 9.99 21.57 2.03
N TYR A 269 9.34 21.05 3.07
CA TYR A 269 8.23 20.11 2.93
C TYR A 269 6.91 20.86 2.81
N TYR A 270 6.53 21.18 1.57
CA TYR A 270 5.44 22.08 1.21
C TYR A 270 4.08 21.39 0.97
N ASP A 271 3.03 22.17 0.77
CA ASP A 271 1.71 21.70 0.33
C ASP A 271 1.53 22.08 -1.15
N THR A 272 1.31 21.11 -2.03
CA THR A 272 1.05 21.35 -3.48
C THR A 272 -0.35 21.88 -3.77
N GLY A 273 -1.19 22.05 -2.75
CA GLY A 273 -2.42 22.83 -2.80
C GLY A 273 -2.22 24.34 -2.55
N ASP A 274 -1.03 24.79 -2.13
CA ASP A 274 -0.72 26.21 -1.97
C ASP A 274 -0.37 26.87 -3.32
N ALA A 275 -1.17 27.86 -3.72
CA ALA A 275 -0.97 28.60 -4.96
C ALA A 275 0.41 29.27 -5.07
N THR A 276 1.02 29.65 -3.94
CA THR A 276 2.37 30.24 -3.90
C THR A 276 3.42 29.20 -4.29
N VAL A 277 3.32 27.99 -3.77
CA VAL A 277 4.22 26.86 -4.08
C VAL A 277 4.10 26.50 -5.56
N ILE A 278 2.87 26.40 -6.07
CA ILE A 278 2.62 26.13 -7.50
C ILE A 278 3.27 27.20 -8.38
N ARG A 279 3.14 28.49 -8.04
CA ARG A 279 3.78 29.58 -8.80
C ARG A 279 5.31 29.54 -8.73
N GLN A 280 5.88 29.14 -7.59
CA GLN A 280 7.32 28.94 -7.47
C GLN A 280 7.81 27.76 -8.33
N HIS A 281 7.06 26.66 -8.37
CA HIS A 281 7.35 25.53 -9.26
C HIS A 281 7.28 25.94 -10.73
N ILE A 282 6.26 26.70 -11.13
CA ILE A 282 6.15 27.23 -12.50
C ILE A 282 7.37 28.08 -12.86
N ALA A 283 7.76 29.01 -11.99
CA ALA A 283 8.93 29.85 -12.23
C ALA A 283 10.22 29.02 -12.38
N ALA A 284 10.40 27.99 -11.55
CA ALA A 284 11.55 27.08 -11.62
C ALA A 284 11.56 26.25 -12.91
N MET A 285 10.40 25.73 -13.33
CA MET A 285 10.25 25.01 -14.59
C MET A 285 10.55 25.92 -15.80
N GLN A 286 9.98 27.13 -15.82
CA GLN A 286 10.25 28.12 -16.87
C GLN A 286 11.73 28.51 -16.92
N TYR A 287 12.38 28.65 -15.77
CA TYR A 287 13.83 28.87 -15.71
C TYR A 287 14.60 27.74 -16.40
N GLY A 288 14.27 26.46 -16.15
CA GLY A 288 14.85 25.31 -16.86
C GLY A 288 14.45 25.19 -18.35
N GLY A 289 13.70 26.14 -18.89
CA GLY A 289 13.16 26.06 -20.26
C GLY A 289 12.09 24.99 -20.43
N ILE A 290 11.52 24.47 -19.34
CA ILE A 290 10.32 23.62 -19.38
C ILE A 290 9.14 24.54 -19.68
N GLN A 291 8.32 24.17 -20.65
CA GLN A 291 7.20 24.98 -21.14
C GLN A 291 5.84 24.44 -20.69
N ALA A 292 5.79 23.15 -20.34
CA ALA A 292 4.60 22.51 -19.82
C ALA A 292 4.90 21.49 -18.72
N ALA A 293 3.93 21.21 -17.87
CA ALA A 293 3.97 20.09 -16.93
C ALA A 293 2.84 19.10 -17.18
N ILE A 294 3.11 17.83 -16.87
CA ILE A 294 2.23 16.69 -17.11
C ILE A 294 1.82 16.15 -15.74
N ALA A 295 0.66 16.57 -15.24
CA ALA A 295 0.25 16.35 -13.86
C ALA A 295 -0.49 15.02 -13.66
N SER A 296 -0.02 14.21 -12.70
CA SER A 296 -0.67 12.95 -12.29
C SER A 296 -2.14 13.16 -11.90
N TRP A 297 -3.03 12.35 -12.48
CA TRP A 297 -4.47 12.45 -12.32
C TRP A 297 -5.10 11.05 -12.24
N TRP A 298 -5.90 10.84 -11.18
CA TRP A 298 -6.37 9.50 -10.77
C TRP A 298 -7.87 9.31 -10.92
N GLY A 299 -8.54 10.11 -11.74
CA GLY A 299 -9.99 10.01 -11.95
C GLY A 299 -10.78 11.19 -11.39
N GLN A 300 -12.01 11.30 -11.88
CA GLN A 300 -12.95 12.35 -11.48
C GLN A 300 -13.22 12.30 -9.97
N GLY A 301 -13.14 13.45 -9.29
CA GLY A 301 -13.40 13.55 -7.85
C GLY A 301 -12.31 13.02 -6.93
N HIS A 302 -11.22 12.46 -7.47
CA HIS A 302 -10.02 12.15 -6.69
C HIS A 302 -9.32 13.45 -6.23
N HIS A 303 -8.50 13.41 -5.17
CA HIS A 303 -7.84 14.64 -4.69
C HIS A 303 -6.96 15.29 -5.78
N THR A 304 -6.27 14.50 -6.60
CA THR A 304 -5.50 14.99 -7.76
C THR A 304 -6.35 15.68 -8.82
N ASP A 305 -7.65 15.40 -8.91
CA ASP A 305 -8.58 16.14 -9.76
C ASP A 305 -8.87 17.54 -9.19
N VAL A 306 -9.07 17.61 -7.87
CA VAL A 306 -9.26 18.89 -7.15
C VAL A 306 -7.99 19.74 -7.24
N ASP A 307 -6.82 19.13 -7.08
CA ASP A 307 -5.53 19.83 -7.13
C ASP A 307 -5.18 20.31 -8.54
N PHE A 308 -5.55 19.56 -9.59
CA PHE A 308 -5.38 20.02 -10.97
C PHE A 308 -6.15 21.32 -11.26
N ALA A 309 -7.36 21.48 -10.71
CA ALA A 309 -8.10 22.73 -10.82
C ALA A 309 -7.39 23.92 -10.14
N LYS A 310 -6.79 23.68 -8.95
CA LYS A 310 -5.98 24.71 -8.25
C LYS A 310 -4.72 25.06 -9.03
N ILE A 311 -4.10 24.07 -9.67
CA ILE A 311 -2.91 24.26 -10.52
C ILE A 311 -3.22 25.18 -11.68
N LEU A 312 -4.29 24.95 -12.43
CA LEU A 312 -4.70 25.84 -13.50
C LEU A 312 -4.98 27.25 -12.99
N GLN A 313 -5.72 27.38 -11.88
CA GLN A 313 -5.99 28.68 -11.27
C GLN A 313 -4.71 29.43 -10.86
N ALA A 314 -3.73 28.73 -10.29
CA ALA A 314 -2.46 29.33 -9.88
C ALA A 314 -1.57 29.71 -11.08
N SER A 315 -1.79 29.08 -12.24
CA SER A 315 -1.05 29.28 -13.48
C SER A 315 -1.47 30.52 -14.27
N ASP A 316 -2.64 31.08 -13.96
CA ASP A 316 -3.17 32.26 -14.65
C ASP A 316 -2.14 33.40 -14.70
N GLY A 317 -1.92 33.92 -15.91
CA GLY A 317 -0.97 34.99 -16.21
C GLY A 317 0.51 34.57 -16.26
N THR A 318 0.85 33.28 -16.07
CA THR A 318 2.25 32.80 -16.16
C THR A 318 2.65 32.41 -17.58
N GLY A 319 1.67 32.06 -18.43
CA GLY A 319 1.90 31.50 -19.77
C GLY A 319 2.40 30.05 -19.78
N PHE A 320 2.55 29.42 -18.62
CA PHE A 320 2.96 28.01 -18.49
C PHE A 320 1.78 27.08 -18.74
N LYS A 321 2.02 25.92 -19.38
CA LYS A 321 0.94 25.01 -19.80
C LYS A 321 0.90 23.72 -18.99
N TRP A 322 -0.29 23.14 -18.87
CA TRP A 322 -0.51 21.90 -18.12
C TRP A 322 -1.28 20.88 -18.94
N ALA A 323 -0.84 19.63 -18.88
CA ALA A 323 -1.56 18.47 -19.41
C ALA A 323 -1.83 17.48 -18.28
N ILE A 324 -2.85 16.64 -18.47
CA ILE A 324 -3.16 15.55 -17.53
C ILE A 324 -2.33 14.31 -17.88
N TYR A 325 -1.82 13.64 -16.85
CA TYR A 325 -1.32 12.27 -16.89
C TYR A 325 -2.34 11.33 -16.27
N HIS A 326 -3.04 10.55 -17.08
CA HIS A 326 -4.05 9.61 -16.62
C HIS A 326 -3.40 8.32 -16.11
N GLU A 327 -3.57 8.05 -14.82
CA GLU A 327 -2.84 7.00 -14.10
C GLU A 327 -3.61 5.67 -13.99
N GLN A 328 -4.94 5.69 -14.08
CA GLN A 328 -5.74 4.49 -13.74
C GLN A 328 -5.53 3.33 -14.73
N GLU A 329 -5.22 3.65 -15.99
CA GLU A 329 -4.87 2.66 -17.02
C GLU A 329 -3.61 1.85 -16.63
N GLY A 330 -2.80 2.37 -15.70
CA GLY A 330 -1.64 1.69 -15.14
C GLY A 330 -1.96 0.71 -14.02
N GLN A 331 -3.21 0.67 -13.53
CA GLN A 331 -3.65 -0.26 -12.48
C GLN A 331 -4.57 -1.36 -13.02
N ARG A 332 -5.28 -1.06 -14.11
CA ARG A 332 -6.22 -1.97 -14.78
C ARG A 332 -6.54 -1.44 -16.18
N ASP A 333 -7.05 -2.31 -17.03
CA ASP A 333 -7.68 -1.89 -18.27
C ASP A 333 -8.98 -1.09 -18.00
N LEU A 334 -9.05 0.14 -18.54
CA LEU A 334 -10.29 0.90 -18.53
C LEU A 334 -11.23 0.47 -19.65
N THR A 335 -12.52 0.41 -19.35
CA THR A 335 -13.54 0.19 -20.38
C THR A 335 -13.68 1.40 -21.30
N ALA A 336 -14.20 1.19 -22.52
CA ALA A 336 -14.45 2.29 -23.46
C ALA A 336 -15.38 3.38 -22.89
N ASP A 337 -16.32 3.02 -22.02
CA ASP A 337 -17.23 3.98 -21.38
C ASP A 337 -16.53 4.81 -20.30
N GLU A 338 -15.63 4.20 -19.52
CA GLU A 338 -14.79 4.91 -18.55
C GLU A 338 -13.85 5.89 -19.25
N ILE A 339 -13.15 5.45 -20.31
CA ILE A 339 -12.27 6.32 -21.10
C ILE A 339 -13.06 7.49 -21.68
N ARG A 340 -14.26 7.23 -22.23
CA ARG A 340 -15.12 8.29 -22.78
C ARG A 340 -15.59 9.25 -21.70
N SER A 341 -15.97 8.74 -20.54
CA SER A 341 -16.38 9.53 -19.38
C SER A 341 -15.27 10.49 -18.97
N ASP A 342 -14.06 9.97 -18.78
CA ASP A 342 -12.91 10.77 -18.33
C ASP A 342 -12.46 11.80 -19.36
N LEU A 343 -12.32 11.41 -20.63
CA LEU A 343 -11.94 12.36 -21.67
C LEU A 343 -13.01 13.43 -21.91
N THR A 344 -14.29 13.10 -21.75
CA THR A 344 -15.39 14.09 -21.79
C THR A 344 -15.28 15.06 -20.62
N TYR A 345 -15.07 14.53 -19.42
CA TYR A 345 -14.91 15.34 -18.21
C TYR A 345 -13.71 16.29 -18.31
N ILE A 346 -12.56 15.79 -18.75
CA ILE A 346 -11.34 16.60 -18.94
C ILE A 346 -11.60 17.72 -19.96
N ARG A 347 -12.20 17.38 -21.11
CA ARG A 347 -12.54 18.36 -22.15
C ARG A 347 -13.49 19.44 -21.64
N ASP A 348 -14.55 19.05 -20.93
CA ASP A 348 -15.59 19.99 -20.55
C ASP A 348 -15.18 20.85 -19.35
N ARG A 349 -14.35 20.31 -18.45
CA ARG A 349 -13.94 20.98 -17.22
C ARG A 349 -12.64 21.77 -17.33
N TYR A 350 -11.62 21.22 -17.98
CA TYR A 350 -10.27 21.80 -18.03
C TYR A 350 -9.88 22.22 -19.45
N ALA A 351 -10.44 21.51 -20.43
CA ALA A 351 -10.26 21.65 -21.88
C ALA A 351 -10.26 23.07 -22.45
N SER A 352 -10.97 23.99 -21.80
CA SER A 352 -11.21 25.38 -22.23
C SER A 352 -10.32 26.40 -21.51
N ASP A 353 -9.62 26.00 -20.47
CA ASP A 353 -8.70 26.86 -19.73
C ASP A 353 -7.53 27.30 -20.63
N PRO A 354 -7.13 28.58 -20.66
CA PRO A 354 -6.03 29.05 -21.49
C PRO A 354 -4.70 28.38 -21.13
N ASP A 355 -4.52 27.94 -19.88
CA ASP A 355 -3.29 27.30 -19.40
C ASP A 355 -3.31 25.77 -19.53
N TYR A 356 -4.41 25.19 -20.02
CA TYR A 356 -4.40 23.80 -20.48
C TYR A 356 -3.67 23.66 -21.81
N LEU A 357 -2.75 22.70 -21.89
CA LEU A 357 -1.92 22.46 -23.06
C LEU A 357 -2.74 21.95 -24.24
N ARG A 358 -2.62 22.62 -25.39
CA ARG A 358 -3.20 22.19 -26.66
C ARG A 358 -2.14 22.09 -27.74
N VAL A 359 -2.27 21.05 -28.57
CA VAL A 359 -1.46 20.86 -29.79
C VAL A 359 -2.41 20.73 -30.97
N ASN A 360 -2.26 21.59 -31.97
CA ASN A 360 -3.13 21.65 -33.14
C ASN A 360 -4.64 21.77 -32.78
N GLY A 361 -4.95 22.56 -31.74
CA GLY A 361 -6.31 22.76 -31.24
C GLY A 361 -6.89 21.59 -30.42
N LYS A 362 -6.18 20.46 -30.32
CA LYS A 362 -6.58 19.32 -29.49
C LYS A 362 -6.00 19.44 -28.09
N PHE A 363 -6.77 19.08 -27.07
CA PHE A 363 -6.31 19.10 -25.68
C PHE A 363 -5.44 17.88 -25.37
N VAL A 364 -4.27 18.09 -24.76
CA VAL A 364 -3.28 17.02 -24.58
C VAL A 364 -3.57 16.16 -23.36
N VAL A 365 -3.58 14.83 -23.54
CA VAL A 365 -3.68 13.86 -22.45
C VAL A 365 -2.58 12.81 -22.61
N PHE A 366 -1.74 12.67 -21.58
CA PHE A 366 -0.80 11.56 -21.45
C PHE A 366 -1.47 10.43 -20.67
N VAL A 367 -1.13 9.18 -20.95
CA VAL A 367 -1.68 8.00 -20.26
C VAL A 367 -0.56 7.09 -19.79
N TYR A 368 -0.53 6.78 -18.49
CA TYR A 368 0.31 5.73 -17.95
C TYR A 368 -0.39 4.39 -18.10
N ASN A 369 0.09 3.53 -19.00
CA ASN A 369 -0.35 2.14 -19.11
C ASN A 369 0.76 1.21 -18.62
N ALA A 370 0.40 0.29 -17.71
CA ALA A 370 1.34 -0.66 -17.11
C ALA A 370 1.33 -2.03 -17.82
N ASP A 371 0.25 -2.36 -18.52
CA ASP A 371 0.17 -3.57 -19.35
C ASP A 371 0.97 -3.37 -20.66
N ASP A 372 2.26 -3.65 -20.58
CA ASP A 372 3.25 -3.43 -21.63
C ASP A 372 3.28 -4.53 -22.72
N SER A 373 2.13 -5.09 -23.12
CA SER A 373 2.13 -6.29 -23.98
C SER A 373 1.21 -6.30 -25.20
N SER A 374 0.29 -5.35 -25.38
CA SER A 374 -0.68 -5.44 -26.49
C SER A 374 -1.13 -4.09 -27.07
N CYS A 375 -1.64 -4.13 -28.30
CA CYS A 375 -2.24 -2.99 -28.98
C CYS A 375 -3.64 -2.62 -28.45
N GLU A 376 -4.19 -3.38 -27.52
CA GLU A 376 -5.56 -3.20 -27.03
C GLU A 376 -5.76 -1.83 -26.35
N VAL A 377 -4.74 -1.32 -25.66
CA VAL A 377 -4.76 0.04 -25.09
C VAL A 377 -4.95 1.10 -26.18
N ALA A 378 -4.25 0.96 -27.31
CA ALA A 378 -4.40 1.89 -28.43
C ALA A 378 -5.76 1.74 -29.12
N ASP A 379 -6.24 0.49 -29.28
CA ASP A 379 -7.54 0.21 -29.89
C ASP A 379 -8.71 0.74 -29.05
N ARG A 380 -8.59 0.77 -27.71
CA ARG A 380 -9.59 1.38 -26.81
C ARG A 380 -9.51 2.91 -26.79
N TRP A 381 -8.33 3.47 -26.57
CA TRP A 381 -8.17 4.90 -26.30
C TRP A 381 -8.24 5.78 -27.55
N VAL A 382 -7.60 5.37 -28.64
CA VAL A 382 -7.41 6.24 -29.81
C VAL A 382 -8.73 6.62 -30.49
N PRO A 383 -9.69 5.70 -30.74
CA PRO A 383 -10.95 6.07 -31.38
C PRO A 383 -11.74 7.10 -30.56
N ILE A 384 -11.74 6.96 -29.23
CA ILE A 384 -12.44 7.85 -28.30
C ILE A 384 -11.75 9.21 -28.26
N ALA A 385 -10.43 9.23 -28.14
CA ALA A 385 -9.63 10.46 -28.16
C ALA A 385 -9.87 11.26 -29.44
N ARG A 386 -9.88 10.59 -30.61
CA ARG A 386 -10.17 11.23 -31.91
C ARG A 386 -11.58 11.82 -31.96
N GLN A 387 -12.58 11.09 -31.44
CA GLN A 387 -13.96 11.55 -31.40
C GLN A 387 -14.12 12.81 -30.52
N LEU A 388 -13.39 12.88 -29.41
CA LEU A 388 -13.52 13.97 -28.43
C LEU A 388 -12.55 15.14 -28.71
N GLY A 389 -11.60 15.00 -29.63
CA GLY A 389 -10.62 16.03 -29.94
C GLY A 389 -9.44 16.08 -28.98
N ALA A 390 -9.09 14.96 -28.34
CA ALA A 390 -7.89 14.84 -27.51
C ALA A 390 -6.64 14.56 -28.36
N TYR A 391 -5.51 15.15 -28.00
CA TYR A 391 -4.17 14.78 -28.48
C TYR A 391 -3.63 13.73 -27.51
N LEU A 392 -3.66 12.47 -27.93
CA LEU A 392 -3.38 11.35 -27.03
C LEU A 392 -1.89 10.95 -27.09
N VAL A 393 -1.26 10.84 -25.92
CA VAL A 393 0.11 10.36 -25.76
C VAL A 393 0.15 9.11 -24.88
N LEU A 394 0.32 7.93 -25.47
CA LEU A 394 0.37 6.66 -24.73
C LEU A 394 1.80 6.28 -24.32
N LYS A 395 1.96 5.50 -23.26
CA LYS A 395 3.25 4.94 -22.86
C LYS A 395 3.63 3.78 -23.80
N VAL A 396 4.89 3.73 -24.22
CA VAL A 396 5.40 2.68 -25.11
C VAL A 396 5.41 1.30 -24.43
N PHE A 397 5.26 0.27 -25.25
CA PHE A 397 5.40 -1.13 -24.90
C PHE A 397 6.02 -1.91 -26.06
N VAL A 398 6.47 -3.15 -25.87
CA VAL A 398 7.13 -3.91 -26.96
C VAL A 398 6.15 -4.10 -28.14
N GLY A 399 6.53 -3.62 -29.33
CA GLY A 399 5.70 -3.73 -30.54
C GLY A 399 4.73 -2.57 -30.80
N TYR A 400 4.73 -1.51 -29.99
CA TYR A 400 3.81 -0.36 -30.13
C TYR A 400 3.76 0.26 -31.53
N ARG A 401 4.89 0.28 -32.25
CA ARG A 401 5.00 0.85 -33.61
C ARG A 401 4.22 0.08 -34.67
N THR A 402 3.91 -1.18 -34.42
CA THR A 402 3.18 -2.04 -35.35
C THR A 402 1.69 -2.11 -35.06
N CYS A 403 1.20 -1.38 -34.06
CA CYS A 403 -0.23 -1.35 -33.79
C CYS A 403 -1.02 -0.77 -34.97
N PRO A 404 -2.12 -1.42 -35.40
CA PRO A 404 -2.96 -0.90 -36.48
C PRO A 404 -3.49 0.49 -36.18
N THR A 405 -3.81 0.73 -34.90
CA THR A 405 -4.26 2.01 -34.38
C THR A 405 -3.09 2.72 -33.69
N GLN A 406 -2.74 3.91 -34.16
CA GLN A 406 -1.69 4.75 -33.57
C GLN A 406 -2.28 5.99 -32.87
N PRO A 407 -1.83 6.31 -31.64
CA PRO A 407 -2.13 7.58 -30.97
C PRO A 407 -1.43 8.75 -31.68
N ASP A 408 -1.69 9.98 -31.22
CA ASP A 408 -1.02 11.16 -31.78
C ASP A 408 0.48 11.17 -31.44
N SER A 409 0.88 10.58 -30.30
CA SER A 409 2.30 10.38 -29.95
C SER A 409 2.51 9.23 -28.95
N TRP A 410 3.77 8.89 -28.74
CA TRP A 410 4.23 7.92 -27.74
C TRP A 410 5.26 8.54 -26.78
N HIS A 411 5.23 8.12 -25.52
CA HIS A 411 6.24 8.48 -24.53
C HIS A 411 6.79 7.26 -23.79
N GLN A 412 7.94 7.41 -23.15
CA GLN A 412 8.47 6.42 -22.21
C GLN A 412 8.58 7.04 -20.81
N TYR A 413 8.18 6.27 -19.81
CA TYR A 413 8.43 6.54 -18.39
C TYR A 413 9.28 5.39 -17.82
N ALA A 414 10.59 5.60 -17.75
CA ALA A 414 11.56 4.60 -17.29
C ALA A 414 12.70 5.26 -16.49
N PRO A 415 12.46 5.72 -15.24
CA PRO A 415 13.39 6.56 -14.47
C PRO A 415 14.77 5.93 -14.21
N ALA A 416 14.89 4.60 -14.29
CA ALA A 416 16.17 3.89 -14.17
C ALA A 416 17.08 4.06 -15.40
N VAL A 417 16.54 4.52 -16.53
CA VAL A 417 17.28 4.77 -17.76
C VAL A 417 17.56 6.27 -17.87
N ALA A 418 18.84 6.63 -18.05
CA ALA A 418 19.26 8.03 -18.02
C ALA A 418 18.72 8.86 -19.20
N ALA A 419 18.57 8.23 -20.37
CA ALA A 419 18.01 8.80 -21.58
C ALA A 419 17.36 7.71 -22.43
N ASP A 420 16.18 7.98 -22.98
CA ASP A 420 15.44 7.10 -23.86
C ASP A 420 14.90 7.89 -25.06
N GLN A 421 15.06 7.36 -26.28
CA GLN A 421 14.59 8.01 -27.50
C GLN A 421 13.58 7.13 -28.23
N GLN A 422 12.36 7.63 -28.34
CA GLN A 422 11.31 7.09 -29.19
C GLN A 422 11.24 7.91 -30.47
N ARG A 423 12.06 7.53 -31.47
CA ARG A 423 12.22 8.27 -32.73
C ARG A 423 10.90 8.70 -33.37
N GLY A 424 10.79 10.00 -33.66
CA GLY A 424 9.62 10.67 -34.22
C GLY A 424 8.54 11.04 -33.19
N PHE A 425 8.74 10.75 -31.90
CA PHE A 425 7.73 10.94 -30.85
C PHE A 425 8.31 11.69 -29.65
N SER A 426 9.29 11.12 -28.97
CA SER A 426 9.78 11.67 -27.69
C SER A 426 11.23 11.32 -27.39
N TYR A 427 11.86 12.16 -26.60
CA TYR A 427 13.15 11.91 -25.94
C TYR A 427 12.98 12.19 -24.46
N THR A 428 13.15 11.18 -23.60
CA THR A 428 12.99 11.29 -22.15
C THR A 428 14.35 11.25 -21.45
N ILE A 429 14.58 12.09 -20.45
CA ILE A 429 15.81 12.10 -19.63
C ILE A 429 15.50 12.03 -18.14
N SER A 430 16.32 11.26 -17.40
CA SER A 430 16.20 11.07 -15.95
C SER A 430 17.41 11.63 -15.20
N PRO A 431 17.23 12.51 -14.18
CA PRO A 431 18.35 13.07 -13.43
C PRO A 431 18.99 12.04 -12.49
N GLY A 432 18.20 11.05 -12.05
CA GLY A 432 18.55 9.98 -11.12
C GLY A 432 17.28 9.26 -10.67
N PHE A 433 17.42 8.14 -9.98
CA PHE A 433 16.30 7.36 -9.46
C PHE A 433 16.74 6.72 -8.14
N TRP A 434 16.25 7.25 -7.02
CA TRP A 434 16.60 6.79 -5.68
C TRP A 434 15.38 6.87 -4.79
N LEU A 435 14.61 5.76 -4.77
CA LEU A 435 13.43 5.66 -3.92
C LEU A 435 13.81 5.90 -2.47
N ALA A 436 13.03 6.71 -1.75
CA ALA A 436 13.20 7.10 -0.35
C ALA A 436 13.42 5.91 0.62
N THR A 437 13.01 4.71 0.21
CA THR A 437 13.10 3.46 0.97
C THR A 437 14.32 2.60 0.60
N GLN A 438 15.15 3.03 -0.36
CA GLN A 438 16.29 2.26 -0.86
C GLN A 438 17.61 2.81 -0.34
N SER A 439 18.58 1.96 -0.07
CA SER A 439 19.89 2.40 0.45
C SER A 439 20.87 2.86 -0.63
N GLN A 440 20.56 2.64 -1.91
CA GLN A 440 21.38 3.03 -3.06
C GLN A 440 20.47 3.46 -4.24
N PRO A 441 20.92 4.41 -5.07
CA PRO A 441 20.19 4.83 -6.26
C PRO A 441 20.19 3.72 -7.33
N ARG A 442 19.03 3.47 -7.96
CA ARG A 442 18.89 2.66 -9.18
C ARG A 442 19.54 3.33 -10.39
N LEU A 443 19.48 4.66 -10.42
CA LEU A 443 20.23 5.51 -11.33
C LEU A 443 20.87 6.62 -10.49
N ALA A 444 22.18 6.58 -10.32
CA ALA A 444 22.88 7.63 -9.59
C ALA A 444 22.76 8.98 -10.31
N ARG A 445 22.62 10.04 -9.53
CA ARG A 445 22.65 11.43 -9.98
C ARG A 445 24.02 11.78 -10.52
N ASP A 446 24.08 12.27 -11.76
CA ASP A 446 25.32 12.67 -12.43
C ASP A 446 25.08 13.90 -13.30
N PRO A 447 25.52 15.10 -12.88
CA PRO A 447 25.36 16.35 -13.63
C PRO A 447 26.05 16.35 -15.00
N ASN A 448 27.18 15.65 -15.17
CA ASN A 448 27.88 15.60 -16.45
C ASN A 448 27.13 14.74 -17.46
N ARG A 449 26.65 13.57 -17.03
CA ARG A 449 25.75 12.73 -17.83
C ARG A 449 24.45 13.47 -18.13
N TRP A 450 23.88 14.16 -17.15
CA TRP A 450 22.68 14.98 -17.34
C TRP A 450 22.88 16.06 -18.41
N ALA A 451 24.00 16.80 -18.37
CA ALA A 451 24.31 17.81 -19.39
C ALA A 451 24.45 17.20 -20.78
N GLN A 452 25.08 16.04 -20.91
CA GLN A 452 25.13 15.31 -22.18
C GLN A 452 23.74 14.90 -22.66
N ASN A 453 22.93 14.32 -21.78
CA ASN A 453 21.56 13.90 -22.10
C ASN A 453 20.67 15.09 -22.53
N VAL A 454 20.85 16.26 -21.92
CA VAL A 454 20.15 17.49 -22.35
C VAL A 454 20.59 17.93 -23.75
N ARG A 455 21.89 17.88 -24.06
CA ARG A 455 22.40 18.19 -25.42
C ARG A 455 21.85 17.21 -26.44
N ASP A 456 21.83 15.92 -26.13
CA ASP A 456 21.32 14.88 -27.01
C ASP A 456 19.80 15.01 -27.22
N MET A 457 19.06 15.31 -26.17
CA MET A 457 17.62 15.61 -26.23
C MET A 457 17.34 16.81 -27.14
N VAL A 458 18.09 17.91 -27.01
CA VAL A 458 17.96 19.09 -27.87
C VAL A 458 18.35 18.77 -29.32
N ALA A 459 19.45 18.05 -29.53
CA ALA A 459 19.94 17.68 -30.84
C ALA A 459 19.03 16.67 -31.56
N SER A 460 18.28 15.85 -30.81
CA SER A 460 17.37 14.85 -31.37
C SER A 460 16.23 15.45 -32.20
N GLY A 461 15.80 16.67 -31.87
CA GLY A 461 14.66 17.32 -32.51
C GLY A 461 13.33 16.58 -32.29
N GLU A 462 13.25 15.65 -31.32
CA GLU A 462 12.00 14.92 -31.04
C GLU A 462 10.88 15.88 -30.62
N PRO A 463 9.62 15.64 -31.05
CA PRO A 463 8.49 16.51 -30.70
C PRO A 463 8.35 16.74 -29.20
N TRP A 464 8.44 15.69 -28.40
CA TRP A 464 8.41 15.79 -26.94
C TRP A 464 9.80 15.64 -26.33
N GLN A 465 10.24 16.67 -25.62
CA GLN A 465 11.45 16.64 -24.80
C GLN A 465 11.02 16.48 -23.33
N LEU A 466 11.13 15.27 -22.78
CA LEU A 466 10.52 14.90 -21.51
C LEU A 466 11.54 14.78 -20.39
N ILE A 467 11.25 15.39 -19.26
CA ILE A 467 11.97 15.21 -18.00
C ILE A 467 11.17 14.25 -17.14
N THR A 468 11.80 13.19 -16.65
CA THR A 468 11.11 12.10 -15.93
C THR A 468 10.23 12.62 -14.81
N THR A 469 10.71 13.49 -13.89
CA THR A 469 9.84 14.18 -12.94
C THR A 469 10.39 15.56 -12.54
N PHE A 470 9.48 16.49 -12.21
CA PHE A 470 9.82 17.76 -11.58
C PHE A 470 9.99 17.59 -10.07
N ASN A 471 8.96 17.08 -9.38
CA ASN A 471 8.85 17.07 -7.91
C ASN A 471 8.57 15.69 -7.27
N GLU A 472 8.91 14.57 -7.93
CA GLU A 472 8.64 13.24 -7.33
C GLU A 472 9.71 12.81 -6.31
N TRP A 473 9.59 13.35 -5.10
CA TRP A 473 10.61 13.25 -4.06
C TRP A 473 10.74 11.85 -3.45
N GLY A 474 9.65 11.10 -3.39
CA GLY A 474 9.63 9.72 -2.89
C GLY A 474 10.32 8.75 -3.83
N GLU A 475 10.20 9.00 -5.13
CA GLU A 475 10.93 8.29 -6.19
C GLU A 475 12.39 8.76 -6.31
N GLY A 476 12.68 9.99 -5.88
CA GLY A 476 14.01 10.59 -5.94
C GLY A 476 14.43 11.02 -7.34
N THR A 477 13.47 11.17 -8.26
CA THR A 477 13.64 11.51 -9.67
C THR A 477 13.52 13.01 -9.96
N SER A 478 13.31 13.84 -8.93
CA SER A 478 13.00 15.28 -9.02
C SER A 478 14.13 16.12 -9.62
N VAL A 479 13.82 17.02 -10.56
CA VAL A 479 14.76 18.10 -10.97
C VAL A 479 14.60 19.37 -10.14
N GLU A 480 13.53 19.50 -9.35
CA GLU A 480 13.32 20.61 -8.42
C GLU A 480 14.55 20.85 -7.53
N SER A 481 14.82 22.11 -7.17
CA SER A 481 16.01 22.49 -6.38
C SER A 481 16.04 21.78 -5.02
N ALA A 482 17.18 21.19 -4.67
CA ALA A 482 17.46 20.65 -3.33
C ALA A 482 18.83 21.11 -2.82
N GLN A 483 19.06 21.00 -1.51
CA GLN A 483 20.33 21.35 -0.89
C GLN A 483 21.51 20.58 -1.50
N GLU A 484 21.30 19.31 -1.86
CA GLU A 484 22.32 18.41 -2.41
C GLU A 484 22.84 18.85 -3.79
N TRP A 485 22.06 19.64 -4.53
CA TRP A 485 22.45 20.19 -5.82
C TRP A 485 22.17 21.70 -5.90
N ALA A 486 22.31 22.39 -4.76
CA ALA A 486 22.16 23.84 -4.71
C ALA A 486 23.18 24.54 -5.63
N SER A 487 22.74 25.62 -6.26
CA SER A 487 23.55 26.43 -7.16
C SER A 487 23.31 27.92 -6.94
N SER A 488 24.18 28.76 -7.51
CA SER A 488 24.10 30.22 -7.34
C SER A 488 22.86 30.86 -7.96
N SER A 489 22.15 30.16 -8.86
CA SER A 489 20.89 30.64 -9.43
C SER A 489 19.72 30.53 -8.47
N GLY A 490 19.83 29.68 -7.43
CA GLY A 490 18.74 29.33 -6.53
C GLY A 490 17.79 28.25 -7.08
N PHE A 491 17.97 27.79 -8.31
CA PHE A 491 17.14 26.73 -8.94
C PHE A 491 17.82 25.35 -8.96
N GLY A 492 19.10 25.29 -8.59
CA GLY A 492 19.85 24.05 -8.51
C GLY A 492 20.45 23.59 -9.84
N VAL A 493 21.48 22.76 -9.75
CA VAL A 493 22.35 22.37 -10.88
C VAL A 493 21.57 21.72 -12.04
N TYR A 494 20.56 20.91 -11.75
CA TYR A 494 19.78 20.22 -12.81
C TYR A 494 18.96 21.18 -13.68
N LEU A 495 18.34 22.19 -13.07
CA LEU A 495 17.62 23.24 -13.80
C LEU A 495 18.57 24.23 -14.47
N ASP A 496 19.75 24.52 -13.90
CA ASP A 496 20.78 25.33 -14.57
C ASP A 496 21.29 24.69 -15.86
N ILE A 497 21.53 23.38 -15.82
CA ILE A 497 21.95 22.62 -16.99
C ILE A 497 20.84 22.61 -18.05
N LEU A 498 19.57 22.49 -17.65
CA LEU A 498 18.45 22.59 -18.58
C LEU A 498 18.32 24.01 -19.18
N HIS A 499 18.48 25.05 -18.37
CA HIS A 499 18.44 26.47 -18.77
C HIS A 499 19.48 26.78 -19.85
N THR A 500 20.66 26.19 -19.73
CA THR A 500 21.77 26.35 -20.68
C THR A 500 21.74 25.36 -21.84
N ASN A 501 20.71 24.52 -21.95
CA ASN A 501 20.64 23.42 -22.94
C ASN A 501 21.87 22.50 -22.90
N GLY A 502 22.37 22.24 -21.69
CA GLY A 502 23.55 21.43 -21.44
C GLY A 502 24.85 22.08 -21.87
N GLN A 503 24.89 23.38 -22.16
CA GLN A 503 26.10 24.08 -22.57
C GLN A 503 26.87 24.65 -21.37
N GLY A 504 28.21 24.63 -21.45
CA GLY A 504 29.12 25.08 -20.38
C GLY A 504 29.62 23.95 -19.49
N THR A 505 30.60 24.25 -18.63
CA THR A 505 31.07 23.33 -17.58
C THR A 505 30.02 23.25 -16.48
N ALA A 506 29.62 22.02 -16.09
CA ALA A 506 28.63 21.81 -15.02
C ALA A 506 29.07 22.58 -13.75
N PRO A 507 28.22 23.43 -13.18
CA PRO A 507 28.58 24.18 -11.97
C PRO A 507 28.90 23.21 -10.83
N SER A 508 30.03 23.41 -10.18
CA SER A 508 30.46 22.58 -9.05
C SER A 508 29.53 22.82 -7.86
N PRO A 509 29.00 21.78 -7.19
CA PRO A 509 28.14 21.96 -6.04
C PRO A 509 28.88 22.70 -4.91
N THR A 510 28.16 23.59 -4.22
CA THR A 510 28.70 24.33 -3.07
C THR A 510 28.94 23.34 -1.92
N PRO A 511 30.15 23.23 -1.34
CA PRO A 511 30.44 22.21 -0.35
C PRO A 511 29.72 22.47 0.99
N THR A 512 28.88 21.52 1.42
CA THR A 512 28.34 21.43 2.79
C THR A 512 29.33 20.64 3.68
N PRO A 513 29.60 21.02 4.95
CA PRO A 513 30.60 20.35 5.77
C PRO A 513 30.16 18.93 6.18
N ALA A 514 30.98 17.92 5.90
CA ALA A 514 30.73 16.53 6.27
C ALA A 514 31.22 16.21 7.69
N PRO A 515 30.51 15.36 8.47
CA PRO A 515 31.04 14.82 9.73
C PRO A 515 32.14 13.77 9.46
N THR A 516 33.20 13.82 10.27
CA THR A 516 34.42 13.00 10.15
C THR A 516 34.17 11.50 10.34
N PRO A 517 34.57 10.62 9.39
CA PRO A 517 34.55 9.17 9.58
C PRO A 517 35.78 8.67 10.36
N THR A 518 35.55 7.80 11.35
CA THR A 518 36.59 6.99 12.02
C THR A 518 36.98 5.80 11.13
N ALA A 519 38.28 5.59 10.92
CA ALA A 519 38.82 4.57 10.03
C ALA A 519 38.71 3.13 10.59
N ALA A 520 38.35 2.17 9.74
CA ALA A 520 38.46 0.73 9.97
C ALA A 520 39.55 0.10 9.06
N PRO A 521 40.21 -1.00 9.48
CA PRO A 521 41.46 -1.45 8.87
C PRO A 521 41.27 -2.32 7.61
N THR A 522 42.31 -2.31 6.79
CA THR A 522 42.45 -2.97 5.48
C THR A 522 42.61 -4.50 5.57
N PRO A 523 41.94 -5.32 4.72
CA PRO A 523 42.25 -6.74 4.59
C PRO A 523 43.25 -7.04 3.44
N THR A 524 44.17 -7.96 3.71
CA THR A 524 45.17 -8.58 2.80
C THR A 524 44.53 -9.65 1.91
N PRO A 525 44.97 -9.86 0.65
CA PRO A 525 44.34 -10.80 -0.28
C PRO A 525 44.67 -12.28 0.00
N ALA A 526 43.68 -13.17 -0.18
CA ALA A 526 43.82 -14.64 -0.12
C ALA A 526 43.75 -15.29 -1.52
N PRO A 527 44.39 -16.45 -1.75
CA PRO A 527 44.56 -17.02 -3.10
C PRO A 527 43.36 -17.82 -3.60
N SER A 528 43.25 -17.90 -4.93
CA SER A 528 42.18 -18.59 -5.69
C SER A 528 42.30 -20.12 -5.61
N PRO A 529 41.21 -20.89 -5.40
CA PRO A 529 41.25 -22.35 -5.45
C PRO A 529 40.96 -22.89 -6.87
N THR A 530 41.65 -23.97 -7.20
CA THR A 530 41.50 -24.82 -8.40
C THR A 530 40.31 -25.79 -8.23
N PRO A 531 39.56 -26.16 -9.30
CA PRO A 531 38.39 -27.03 -9.16
C PRO A 531 38.79 -28.49 -8.92
N THR A 532 38.19 -29.13 -7.92
CA THR A 532 38.29 -30.58 -7.68
C THR A 532 36.89 -31.20 -7.64
N THR A 533 36.69 -32.27 -8.40
CA THR A 533 35.45 -33.04 -8.51
C THR A 533 35.12 -33.77 -7.19
N PRO A 534 33.89 -33.69 -6.62
CA PRO A 534 33.55 -34.42 -5.39
C PRO A 534 33.17 -35.90 -5.64
N PRO A 535 33.46 -36.80 -4.68
CA PRO A 535 33.06 -38.21 -4.74
C PRO A 535 31.56 -38.41 -4.39
N SER A 536 30.93 -39.40 -5.01
CA SER A 536 29.54 -39.81 -4.78
C SER A 536 29.32 -40.34 -3.36
N SER A 537 28.70 -39.57 -2.46
CA SER A 537 28.18 -40.07 -1.19
C SER A 537 26.76 -40.62 -1.35
N THR A 538 26.49 -41.81 -0.82
CA THR A 538 25.16 -42.44 -0.78
C THR A 538 24.23 -41.89 0.31
N SER A 539 24.72 -41.00 1.17
CA SER A 539 23.94 -40.35 2.24
C SER A 539 23.16 -39.15 1.70
N PRO A 540 21.87 -38.98 2.08
CA PRO A 540 21.07 -37.86 1.60
C PRO A 540 21.48 -36.55 2.25
N VAL A 541 21.23 -35.43 1.56
CA VAL A 541 21.17 -34.11 2.18
C VAL A 541 19.83 -33.99 2.88
N THR A 542 19.84 -33.77 4.20
CA THR A 542 18.59 -33.61 4.96
C THR A 542 18.19 -32.15 5.01
N VAL A 543 16.96 -31.84 4.61
CA VAL A 543 16.39 -30.50 4.63
C VAL A 543 15.16 -30.48 5.51
N VAL A 544 14.99 -29.43 6.31
CA VAL A 544 13.73 -29.14 7.02
C VAL A 544 13.13 -27.87 6.42
N ALA A 545 11.86 -27.91 6.02
CA ALA A 545 11.15 -26.78 5.44
C ALA A 545 9.88 -26.43 6.23
N VAL A 546 9.63 -25.13 6.44
CA VAL A 546 8.47 -24.63 7.18
C VAL A 546 8.23 -23.13 6.95
N GLY A 547 6.97 -22.69 6.87
CA GLY A 547 6.56 -21.28 6.84
C GLY A 547 5.68 -20.91 8.04
N ASP A 548 5.32 -19.64 8.17
CA ASP A 548 4.27 -19.17 9.09
C ASP A 548 4.60 -19.42 10.57
N ILE A 549 5.75 -18.87 10.97
CA ILE A 549 6.52 -19.35 12.12
C ILE A 549 6.20 -18.54 13.39
N ALA A 550 6.91 -17.44 13.63
CA ALA A 550 7.00 -16.85 14.96
C ALA A 550 5.92 -15.81 15.19
N CYS A 551 5.13 -16.00 16.24
CA CYS A 551 4.13 -15.01 16.66
C CYS A 551 4.76 -13.66 17.01
N ASP A 552 3.93 -12.63 16.90
CA ASP A 552 4.22 -11.30 17.45
C ASP A 552 4.43 -11.37 18.98
N PRO A 553 5.52 -10.80 19.53
CA PRO A 553 5.76 -10.75 20.97
C PRO A 553 4.63 -10.10 21.78
N SER A 554 3.79 -9.27 21.16
CA SER A 554 2.65 -8.63 21.80
C SER A 554 1.35 -9.45 21.77
N ALA A 555 1.33 -10.53 20.97
CA ALA A 555 0.17 -11.41 20.84
C ALA A 555 -0.14 -12.10 22.18
N SER A 556 -1.42 -12.18 22.53
CA SER A 556 -1.86 -12.84 23.77
C SER A 556 -1.44 -14.31 23.86
N GLY A 557 -1.31 -14.97 22.70
CA GLY A 557 -0.86 -16.36 22.61
C GLY A 557 0.66 -16.55 22.69
N TRP A 558 1.47 -15.49 22.55
CA TRP A 558 2.94 -15.63 22.46
C TRP A 558 3.55 -16.23 23.72
N ASN A 559 3.07 -15.81 24.89
CA ASN A 559 3.44 -16.38 26.20
C ASN A 559 4.96 -16.55 26.40
N ASN A 560 5.73 -15.52 26.05
CA ASN A 560 7.19 -15.52 26.08
C ASN A 560 7.81 -16.73 25.35
N ASN A 561 7.39 -16.92 24.09
CA ASN A 561 7.72 -18.07 23.23
C ASN A 561 7.23 -19.44 23.72
N ASN A 562 6.49 -19.55 24.82
CA ASN A 562 5.91 -20.84 25.23
C ASN A 562 4.60 -21.16 24.51
N GLY A 563 4.01 -20.18 23.83
CA GLY A 563 2.77 -20.38 23.10
C GLY A 563 1.58 -20.79 23.98
N THR A 564 0.53 -21.26 23.32
CA THR A 564 -0.59 -21.98 23.93
C THR A 564 -0.67 -23.39 23.34
N ALA A 565 -1.76 -24.13 23.63
CA ALA A 565 -2.01 -25.41 22.97
C ALA A 565 -2.40 -25.26 21.49
N THR A 566 -2.88 -24.09 21.09
CA THR A 566 -3.51 -23.87 19.78
C THR A 566 -2.92 -22.71 18.97
N SER A 567 -1.92 -22.00 19.50
CA SER A 567 -1.27 -20.85 18.82
C SER A 567 0.18 -20.69 19.28
N CYS A 568 0.99 -20.01 18.48
CA CYS A 568 2.38 -19.63 18.78
C CYS A 568 3.27 -20.81 19.18
N ARG A 569 3.15 -21.92 18.44
CA ARG A 569 3.87 -23.18 18.67
C ARG A 569 5.29 -23.22 18.09
N HIS A 570 5.81 -22.09 17.62
CA HIS A 570 7.10 -22.00 16.90
C HIS A 570 8.30 -22.51 17.70
N LYS A 571 8.28 -22.43 19.03
CA LYS A 571 9.29 -23.07 19.89
C LYS A 571 9.35 -24.58 19.68
N TYR A 572 8.19 -25.25 19.65
CA TYR A 572 8.12 -26.72 19.62
C TYR A 572 8.49 -27.27 18.24
N THR A 573 8.10 -26.58 17.17
CA THR A 573 8.53 -26.89 15.80
C THR A 573 10.04 -26.64 15.63
N ALA A 574 10.62 -25.61 16.25
CA ALA A 574 12.08 -25.39 16.28
C ALA A 574 12.82 -26.53 17.02
N GLU A 575 12.31 -26.97 18.17
CA GLU A 575 12.88 -28.11 18.90
C GLU A 575 12.81 -29.39 18.09
N LEU A 576 11.71 -29.62 17.37
CA LEU A 576 11.60 -30.73 16.42
C LEU A 576 12.67 -30.63 15.33
N ALA A 577 12.78 -29.48 14.67
CA ALA A 577 13.77 -29.27 13.60
C ALA A 577 15.20 -29.55 14.08
N LYS A 578 15.56 -29.11 15.28
CA LYS A 578 16.86 -29.45 15.90
C LYS A 578 17.06 -30.95 16.08
N ARG A 579 16.04 -31.69 16.56
CA ARG A 579 16.11 -33.16 16.72
C ARG A 579 16.26 -33.90 15.39
N LEU A 580 15.71 -33.34 14.30
CA LEU A 580 15.84 -33.90 12.95
C LEU A 580 17.23 -33.69 12.34
N ALA A 581 18.08 -32.85 12.96
CA ALA A 581 19.47 -32.60 12.58
C ALA A 581 19.68 -32.33 11.08
N PRO A 582 19.01 -31.32 10.49
CA PRO A 582 19.11 -31.05 9.06
C PRO A 582 20.45 -30.44 8.66
N SER A 583 20.82 -30.65 7.40
CA SER A 583 21.91 -29.92 6.73
C SER A 583 21.48 -28.49 6.34
N TYR A 584 20.20 -28.31 5.98
CA TYR A 584 19.62 -27.02 5.65
C TYR A 584 18.23 -26.85 6.26
N VAL A 585 17.90 -25.62 6.66
CA VAL A 585 16.54 -25.20 7.00
C VAL A 585 16.05 -24.24 5.92
N LEU A 586 14.93 -24.53 5.28
CA LEU A 586 14.24 -23.62 4.36
C LEU A 586 13.07 -22.97 5.10
N VAL A 587 13.11 -21.66 5.30
CA VAL A 587 11.98 -20.94 5.90
C VAL A 587 11.17 -20.25 4.82
N LEU A 588 9.90 -20.61 4.72
CA LEU A 588 9.01 -20.39 3.57
C LEU A 588 8.20 -19.08 3.69
N GLY A 589 8.80 -18.03 4.22
CA GLY A 589 8.14 -16.73 4.45
C GLY A 589 7.18 -16.70 5.64
N ASP A 590 6.75 -15.50 5.99
CA ASP A 590 6.00 -15.17 7.19
C ASP A 590 6.67 -15.74 8.43
N ILE A 591 7.92 -15.31 8.57
CA ILE A 591 8.90 -15.84 9.51
C ILE A 591 8.69 -15.19 10.88
N GLN A 592 8.44 -13.89 10.89
CA GLN A 592 8.16 -13.13 12.10
C GLN A 592 6.93 -12.24 11.91
N TYR A 593 5.91 -12.51 12.70
CA TYR A 593 4.67 -11.76 12.72
C TYR A 593 4.67 -10.59 13.73
N GLU A 594 3.76 -9.62 13.63
CA GLU A 594 2.87 -9.40 12.48
C GLU A 594 3.51 -8.57 11.36
N ASP A 595 4.67 -7.95 11.57
CA ASP A 595 5.25 -7.01 10.59
C ASP A 595 6.72 -7.26 10.22
N GLY A 596 7.29 -8.42 10.58
CA GLY A 596 8.67 -8.75 10.23
C GLY A 596 9.74 -7.80 10.76
N SER A 597 9.44 -6.96 11.77
CA SER A 597 10.41 -6.00 12.30
C SER A 597 11.59 -6.68 13.00
N LEU A 598 12.78 -6.07 12.88
CA LEU A 598 14.02 -6.62 13.46
C LEU A 598 13.89 -6.86 14.97
N SER A 599 13.22 -5.95 15.69
CA SER A 599 12.98 -6.09 17.12
C SER A 599 12.14 -7.31 17.46
N LYS A 600 11.13 -7.63 16.64
CA LYS A 600 10.29 -8.82 16.85
C LYS A 600 11.06 -10.09 16.48
N PHE A 601 11.86 -10.04 15.41
CA PHE A 601 12.78 -11.12 15.06
C PHE A 601 13.68 -11.45 16.25
N GLN A 602 14.31 -10.45 16.87
CA GLN A 602 15.18 -10.63 18.04
C GLN A 602 14.45 -11.14 19.29
N GLN A 603 13.15 -10.84 19.46
CA GLN A 603 12.39 -11.20 20.65
C GLN A 603 11.67 -12.56 20.54
N SER A 604 11.18 -12.94 19.36
CA SER A 604 10.33 -14.12 19.18
C SER A 604 10.99 -15.19 18.30
N TYR A 605 11.40 -14.85 17.09
CA TYR A 605 12.05 -15.79 16.18
C TYR A 605 13.46 -16.22 16.65
N ASP A 606 14.33 -15.27 17.00
CA ASP A 606 15.74 -15.50 17.31
C ASP A 606 15.97 -16.48 18.48
N PRO A 607 15.24 -16.35 19.61
CA PRO A 607 15.38 -17.28 20.74
C PRO A 607 14.94 -18.72 20.43
N THR A 608 14.26 -18.96 19.31
CA THR A 608 13.71 -20.27 18.92
C THR A 608 14.37 -20.77 17.63
N TRP A 609 13.77 -20.46 16.49
CA TRP A 609 14.25 -20.85 15.16
C TRP A 609 15.56 -20.15 14.78
N GLY A 610 15.88 -18.99 15.35
CA GLY A 610 17.17 -18.33 15.16
C GLY A 610 18.38 -19.15 15.60
N GLN A 611 18.19 -20.14 16.48
CA GLN A 611 19.24 -21.09 16.85
C GLN A 611 19.72 -21.94 15.66
N LEU A 612 18.92 -22.07 14.60
CA LEU A 612 19.24 -22.78 13.36
C LEU A 612 19.68 -21.83 12.22
N LYS A 613 19.83 -20.53 12.50
CA LYS A 613 20.10 -19.49 11.48
C LYS A 613 21.33 -19.79 10.62
N ALA A 614 22.38 -20.39 11.18
CA ALA A 614 23.61 -20.71 10.46
C ALA A 614 23.40 -21.65 9.25
N ILE A 615 22.36 -22.48 9.29
CA ILE A 615 21.99 -23.40 8.21
C ILE A 615 20.67 -23.00 7.52
N THR A 616 20.15 -21.82 7.83
CA THR A 616 18.86 -21.34 7.31
C THR A 616 19.03 -20.66 5.95
N LYS A 617 18.08 -20.93 5.05
CA LYS A 617 17.88 -20.32 3.75
C LYS A 617 16.46 -19.75 3.71
N PRO A 618 16.30 -18.42 3.86
CA PRO A 618 14.99 -17.82 4.00
C PRO A 618 14.44 -17.23 2.69
N VAL A 619 13.13 -17.22 2.52
CA VAL A 619 12.41 -16.32 1.58
C VAL A 619 11.49 -15.38 2.37
N PRO A 620 11.22 -14.15 1.89
CA PRO A 620 10.29 -13.25 2.55
C PRO A 620 8.83 -13.61 2.20
N GLY A 621 7.95 -13.56 3.20
CA GLY A 621 6.50 -13.60 3.03
C GLY A 621 5.86 -12.21 3.02
N ASN A 622 4.54 -12.14 2.96
CA ASN A 622 3.85 -10.84 2.93
C ASN A 622 3.99 -10.09 4.27
N HIS A 623 4.07 -10.79 5.40
CA HIS A 623 4.25 -10.14 6.71
C HIS A 623 5.63 -9.51 6.87
N GLU A 624 6.66 -10.00 6.20
CA GLU A 624 7.96 -9.33 6.18
C GLU A 624 7.89 -7.96 5.52
N TYR A 625 7.09 -7.81 4.45
CA TYR A 625 6.93 -6.55 3.71
C TYR A 625 5.99 -5.53 4.37
N LEU A 626 5.39 -5.87 5.52
CA LEU A 626 4.70 -4.89 6.37
C LEU A 626 5.71 -3.97 7.09
N THR A 627 6.99 -4.34 7.13
CA THR A 627 8.09 -3.37 7.23
C THR A 627 8.57 -2.97 5.83
N SER A 628 8.84 -1.67 5.65
CA SER A 628 9.24 -1.14 4.35
C SER A 628 10.46 -1.90 3.79
N GLY A 629 10.30 -2.45 2.58
CA GLY A 629 11.32 -3.24 1.91
C GLY A 629 11.72 -4.53 2.62
N ALA A 630 10.89 -5.05 3.53
CA ALA A 630 11.22 -6.19 4.40
C ALA A 630 12.53 -5.96 5.18
N ALA A 631 12.77 -4.72 5.63
CA ALA A 631 14.03 -4.33 6.28
C ALA A 631 14.38 -5.22 7.48
N GLY A 632 13.42 -5.54 8.35
CA GLY A 632 13.70 -6.38 9.52
C GLY A 632 14.15 -7.80 9.15
N TYR A 633 13.56 -8.37 8.10
CA TYR A 633 13.99 -9.65 7.52
C TYR A 633 15.41 -9.60 6.96
N PHE A 634 15.70 -8.61 6.11
CA PHE A 634 17.03 -8.50 5.48
C PHE A 634 18.12 -8.13 6.48
N ASP A 635 17.81 -7.31 7.48
CA ASP A 635 18.76 -6.95 8.53
C ASP A 635 19.01 -8.12 9.48
N TYR A 636 17.98 -8.92 9.76
CA TYR A 636 18.14 -10.12 10.57
C TYR A 636 18.95 -11.19 9.83
N PHE A 637 18.56 -11.59 8.61
CA PHE A 637 19.23 -12.69 7.90
C PHE A 637 20.53 -12.27 7.18
N GLY A 638 20.72 -10.99 6.91
CA GLY A 638 21.89 -10.48 6.21
C GLY A 638 22.08 -11.17 4.86
N THR A 639 23.31 -11.59 4.57
CA THR A 639 23.68 -12.26 3.31
C THR A 639 22.99 -13.62 3.11
N LEU A 640 22.42 -14.23 4.15
CA LEU A 640 21.67 -15.48 4.02
C LEU A 640 20.41 -15.32 3.18
N ALA A 641 19.81 -14.12 3.17
CA ALA A 641 18.64 -13.77 2.35
C ALA A 641 19.00 -13.35 0.92
N GLY A 642 20.25 -13.56 0.50
CA GLY A 642 20.75 -13.13 -0.81
C GLY A 642 20.89 -11.61 -0.91
N ASP A 643 20.67 -11.10 -2.13
CA ASP A 643 20.68 -9.66 -2.39
C ASP A 643 19.46 -9.01 -1.72
N ARG A 644 19.71 -8.07 -0.81
CA ARG A 644 18.68 -7.43 0.00
C ARG A 644 17.64 -6.64 -0.80
N THR A 645 17.90 -6.39 -2.08
CA THR A 645 16.97 -5.69 -2.98
C THR A 645 16.05 -6.64 -3.75
N LYS A 646 16.26 -7.96 -3.62
CA LYS A 646 15.63 -8.98 -4.46
C LYS A 646 14.78 -9.96 -3.66
N GLY A 647 15.35 -10.52 -2.60
CA GLY A 647 14.70 -11.60 -1.83
C GLY A 647 14.62 -12.95 -2.57
N TYR A 648 15.37 -13.10 -3.67
CA TYR A 648 15.53 -14.35 -4.42
C TYR A 648 17.01 -14.60 -4.71
N TYR A 649 17.41 -15.86 -4.70
CA TYR A 649 18.80 -16.30 -4.89
C TYR A 649 18.85 -17.82 -5.12
N ALA A 650 20.01 -18.34 -5.52
CA ALA A 650 20.23 -19.77 -5.71
C ALA A 650 21.49 -20.22 -4.97
N PHE A 651 21.55 -21.50 -4.62
CA PHE A 651 22.67 -22.10 -3.90
C PHE A 651 22.76 -23.60 -4.15
N ASP A 652 23.97 -24.16 -4.04
CA ASP A 652 24.18 -25.61 -4.15
C ASP A 652 23.67 -26.30 -2.89
N LEU A 653 22.77 -27.28 -3.06
CA LEU A 653 22.25 -28.10 -1.97
C LEU A 653 23.11 -29.35 -1.72
N GLY A 654 24.02 -29.69 -2.63
CA GLY A 654 24.75 -30.96 -2.64
C GLY A 654 23.96 -32.08 -3.31
N ASN A 655 24.57 -33.26 -3.47
CA ASN A 655 23.94 -34.45 -4.09
C ASN A 655 23.30 -34.18 -5.47
N ASN A 656 23.92 -33.35 -6.31
CA ASN A 656 23.38 -32.92 -7.61
C ASN A 656 22.12 -32.05 -7.55
N TRP A 657 21.80 -31.45 -6.39
CA TRP A 657 20.66 -30.53 -6.24
C TRP A 657 21.07 -29.07 -6.28
N ILE A 658 20.21 -28.23 -6.86
CA ILE A 658 20.24 -26.77 -6.72
C ILE A 658 19.00 -26.32 -5.95
N GLY A 659 19.20 -25.46 -4.96
CA GLY A 659 18.13 -24.77 -4.23
C GLY A 659 17.92 -23.38 -4.79
N ILE A 660 16.66 -23.00 -5.03
CA ILE A 660 16.29 -21.68 -5.57
C ILE A 660 15.23 -21.05 -4.67
N ALA A 661 15.59 -19.93 -4.04
CA ALA A 661 14.70 -19.07 -3.28
C ALA A 661 14.00 -18.10 -4.24
N ILE A 662 12.67 -18.05 -4.20
CA ILE A 662 11.84 -17.13 -4.99
C ILE A 662 11.05 -16.22 -4.06
N ASN A 663 11.12 -14.92 -4.33
CA ASN A 663 10.30 -13.92 -3.69
C ASN A 663 8.95 -13.84 -4.40
N SER A 664 7.95 -14.52 -3.83
CA SER A 664 6.58 -14.56 -4.36
C SER A 664 5.78 -13.28 -4.11
N ASN A 665 6.34 -12.27 -3.43
CA ASN A 665 5.78 -10.92 -3.39
C ASN A 665 6.15 -10.21 -4.70
N CYS A 666 5.54 -10.62 -5.82
CA CYS A 666 6.00 -10.29 -7.16
C CYS A 666 6.24 -8.79 -7.41
N SER A 667 5.38 -7.91 -6.88
CA SER A 667 5.56 -6.45 -6.98
C SER A 667 6.80 -5.93 -6.25
N LYS A 668 7.27 -6.63 -5.22
CA LYS A 668 8.49 -6.32 -4.45
C LYS A 668 9.75 -6.93 -5.06
N ALA A 669 9.61 -7.98 -5.88
CA ALA A 669 10.72 -8.72 -6.49
C ALA A 669 11.18 -8.19 -7.86
N GLY A 670 10.59 -7.08 -8.34
CA GLY A 670 10.77 -6.62 -9.72
C GLY A 670 9.89 -7.34 -10.74
N GLY A 671 8.94 -8.16 -10.29
CA GLY A 671 8.00 -8.93 -11.10
C GLY A 671 8.25 -10.44 -11.03
N CYS A 672 7.24 -11.21 -11.44
CA CYS A 672 7.32 -12.65 -11.66
C CYS A 672 6.97 -13.03 -13.12
N GLY A 673 6.49 -12.06 -13.91
CA GLY A 673 6.13 -12.24 -15.30
C GLY A 673 7.33 -12.47 -16.22
N ALA A 674 7.08 -12.99 -17.42
CA ALA A 674 8.11 -13.17 -18.43
C ALA A 674 8.86 -11.85 -18.69
N GLY A 675 10.19 -11.92 -18.70
CA GLY A 675 11.04 -10.73 -18.87
C GLY A 675 11.30 -9.90 -17.60
N SER A 676 10.62 -10.16 -16.48
CA SER A 676 10.95 -9.53 -15.20
C SER A 676 12.35 -9.95 -14.70
N PRO A 677 13.02 -9.16 -13.85
CA PRO A 677 14.33 -9.50 -13.32
C PRO A 677 14.36 -10.85 -12.58
N GLN A 678 13.34 -11.16 -11.77
CA GLN A 678 13.27 -12.46 -11.09
C GLN A 678 13.01 -13.60 -12.07
N TYR A 679 12.17 -13.41 -13.09
CA TYR A 679 11.96 -14.40 -14.14
C TYR A 679 13.26 -14.69 -14.90
N GLN A 680 13.97 -13.65 -15.33
CA GLN A 680 15.24 -13.77 -16.03
C GLN A 680 16.32 -14.42 -15.15
N PHE A 681 16.35 -14.06 -13.86
CA PHE A 681 17.20 -14.72 -12.87
C PHE A 681 16.89 -16.22 -12.82
N LEU A 682 15.64 -16.61 -12.60
CA LEU A 682 15.23 -18.01 -12.51
C LEU A 682 15.59 -18.76 -13.79
N GLN A 683 15.25 -18.20 -14.96
CA GLN A 683 15.59 -18.78 -16.25
C GLN A 683 17.11 -19.00 -16.40
N SER A 684 17.91 -18.00 -16.04
CA SER A 684 19.37 -18.09 -16.12
C SER A 684 19.95 -19.15 -15.19
N VAL A 685 19.42 -19.28 -13.97
CA VAL A 685 19.85 -20.31 -13.01
C VAL A 685 19.48 -21.70 -13.52
N LEU A 686 18.25 -21.87 -14.01
CA LEU A 686 17.79 -23.16 -14.55
C LEU A 686 18.59 -23.58 -15.79
N GLU A 687 18.87 -22.65 -16.70
CA GLU A 687 19.70 -22.89 -17.89
C GLU A 687 21.14 -23.25 -17.51
N ALA A 688 21.75 -22.51 -16.58
CA ALA A 688 23.12 -22.76 -16.13
C ALA A 688 23.28 -24.06 -15.35
N ASN A 689 22.20 -24.63 -14.81
CA ASN A 689 22.21 -25.85 -14.00
C ASN A 689 21.43 -27.01 -14.66
N ARG A 690 21.33 -27.03 -15.99
CA ARG A 690 20.77 -28.19 -16.72
C ARG A 690 21.45 -29.48 -16.28
N GLY A 691 20.65 -30.51 -15.97
CA GLY A 691 21.11 -31.82 -15.48
C GLY A 691 21.25 -31.92 -13.95
N LYS A 692 21.04 -30.83 -13.21
CA LYS A 692 20.82 -30.88 -11.76
C LYS A 692 19.34 -31.11 -11.42
N ASN A 693 19.10 -31.69 -10.26
CA ASN A 693 17.79 -31.76 -9.62
C ASN A 693 17.47 -30.40 -9.00
N VAL A 694 16.23 -29.94 -9.08
CA VAL A 694 15.87 -28.56 -8.71
C VAL A 694 14.81 -28.55 -7.61
N LEU A 695 15.12 -27.88 -6.50
CA LEU A 695 14.19 -27.54 -5.44
C LEU A 695 13.97 -26.02 -5.44
N VAL A 696 12.74 -25.59 -5.68
CA VAL A 696 12.31 -24.20 -5.55
C VAL A 696 11.50 -24.02 -4.28
N PHE A 697 11.69 -22.92 -3.57
CA PHE A 697 10.86 -22.56 -2.44
C PHE A 697 10.51 -21.08 -2.43
N LEU A 698 9.29 -20.77 -1.99
CA LEU A 698 8.65 -19.46 -2.01
C LEU A 698 7.65 -19.34 -0.85
N HIS A 699 6.99 -18.21 -0.71
CA HIS A 699 5.99 -18.03 0.35
C HIS A 699 4.56 -18.36 -0.12
N HIS A 700 4.07 -17.68 -1.17
CA HIS A 700 2.70 -17.83 -1.65
C HIS A 700 2.55 -19.10 -2.51
N PRO A 701 1.61 -20.02 -2.19
CA PRO A 701 1.45 -21.25 -2.93
C PRO A 701 0.80 -21.02 -4.30
N TYR A 702 1.33 -21.69 -5.32
CA TYR A 702 0.72 -21.70 -6.66
C TYR A 702 -0.44 -22.68 -6.74
N TRP A 703 -0.28 -23.85 -6.11
CA TRP A 703 -1.35 -24.82 -5.88
C TRP A 703 -1.62 -24.87 -4.38
N THR A 704 -2.86 -24.62 -4.01
CA THR A 704 -3.36 -24.74 -2.63
C THR A 704 -4.85 -25.02 -2.72
N THR A 705 -5.39 -25.84 -1.81
CA THR A 705 -6.85 -26.02 -1.62
C THR A 705 -7.39 -25.15 -0.48
N GLY A 706 -6.53 -24.33 0.12
CA GLY A 706 -6.85 -23.50 1.28
C GLY A 706 -7.50 -22.15 0.96
N ASN A 707 -7.37 -21.21 1.89
CA ASN A 707 -8.07 -19.92 1.83
C ASN A 707 -7.63 -19.03 0.67
N TYR A 708 -6.48 -19.33 0.07
CA TYR A 708 -5.86 -18.56 -1.00
C TYR A 708 -5.92 -19.28 -2.36
N TYR A 709 -6.84 -20.24 -2.53
CA TYR A 709 -7.04 -20.96 -3.79
C TYR A 709 -7.14 -20.01 -4.99
N GLY A 710 -6.33 -20.28 -6.02
CA GLY A 710 -6.32 -19.53 -7.27
C GLY A 710 -5.70 -18.12 -7.21
N GLN A 711 -5.50 -17.54 -6.04
CA GLN A 711 -5.10 -16.13 -5.88
C GLN A 711 -3.78 -15.79 -6.58
N TYR A 712 -2.81 -16.71 -6.56
CA TYR A 712 -1.47 -16.45 -7.07
C TYR A 712 -1.18 -17.07 -8.44
N LYS A 713 -2.13 -17.84 -9.03
CA LYS A 713 -1.90 -18.55 -10.31
C LYS A 713 -1.54 -17.62 -11.46
N SER A 714 -2.20 -16.48 -11.58
CA SER A 714 -1.86 -15.51 -12.64
C SER A 714 -0.44 -14.95 -12.46
N SER A 715 -0.12 -14.48 -11.24
CA SER A 715 1.15 -13.80 -10.97
C SER A 715 2.39 -14.70 -11.03
N LEU A 716 2.27 -15.95 -10.59
CA LEU A 716 3.38 -16.92 -10.54
C LEU A 716 3.42 -17.85 -11.77
N GLY A 717 2.34 -17.91 -12.56
CA GLY A 717 2.20 -18.81 -13.71
C GLY A 717 3.38 -18.78 -14.69
N PRO A 718 3.94 -17.61 -15.05
CA PRO A 718 5.13 -17.55 -15.89
C PRO A 718 6.35 -18.27 -15.29
N LEU A 719 6.56 -18.20 -13.97
CA LEU A 719 7.64 -18.94 -13.30
C LEU A 719 7.38 -20.45 -13.30
N TYR A 720 6.13 -20.88 -13.08
CA TYR A 720 5.77 -22.30 -13.14
C TYR A 720 5.85 -22.87 -14.56
N ARG A 721 5.61 -22.08 -15.60
CA ARG A 721 5.91 -22.49 -16.98
C ARG A 721 7.41 -22.67 -17.24
N LEU A 722 8.29 -21.90 -16.58
CA LEU A 722 9.72 -22.20 -16.59
C LEU A 722 10.01 -23.52 -15.86
N PHE A 723 9.29 -23.84 -14.80
CA PHE A 723 9.45 -25.10 -14.09
C PHE A 723 9.15 -26.30 -14.99
N ASP A 724 8.08 -26.23 -15.79
CA ASP A 724 7.77 -27.27 -16.77
C ASP A 724 8.84 -27.35 -17.86
N GLN A 725 9.28 -26.20 -18.39
CA GLN A 725 10.25 -26.14 -19.49
C GLN A 725 11.62 -26.72 -19.10
N TYR A 726 12.07 -26.44 -17.88
CA TYR A 726 13.41 -26.81 -17.41
C TYR A 726 13.42 -28.05 -16.53
N GLY A 727 12.25 -28.54 -16.14
CA GLY A 727 12.01 -29.62 -15.20
C GLY A 727 12.45 -29.25 -13.78
N VAL A 728 11.52 -28.71 -12.99
CA VAL A 728 11.72 -28.61 -11.53
C VAL A 728 11.14 -29.83 -10.86
N ASP A 729 11.82 -30.36 -9.85
CA ASP A 729 11.42 -31.58 -9.13
C ASP A 729 10.51 -31.26 -7.94
N LEU A 730 10.86 -30.20 -7.18
CA LEU A 730 10.17 -29.83 -5.94
C LEU A 730 9.85 -28.34 -5.90
N SER A 731 8.64 -28.00 -5.46
CA SER A 731 8.21 -26.65 -5.13
C SER A 731 7.58 -26.60 -3.74
N LEU A 732 8.10 -25.74 -2.86
CA LEU A 732 7.65 -25.63 -1.45
C LEU A 732 7.11 -24.22 -1.17
N ALA A 733 5.97 -24.13 -0.49
CA ALA A 733 5.32 -22.87 -0.11
C ALA A 733 4.78 -22.88 1.33
N GLY A 734 4.44 -21.70 1.87
CA GLY A 734 3.74 -21.50 3.16
C GLY A 734 2.40 -20.80 2.94
N HIS A 735 2.13 -19.75 3.71
CA HIS A 735 1.00 -18.81 3.62
C HIS A 735 -0.38 -19.38 3.97
N ASP A 736 -0.73 -20.55 3.44
CA ASP A 736 -1.85 -21.31 3.94
C ASP A 736 -1.44 -22.07 5.20
N HIS A 737 -2.11 -21.83 6.33
CA HIS A 737 -1.67 -22.34 7.62
C HIS A 737 -2.13 -23.79 7.89
N ASN A 738 -1.77 -24.69 6.98
CA ASN A 738 -1.95 -26.13 7.08
C ASN A 738 -0.85 -26.84 6.28
N TYR A 739 -0.91 -28.18 6.25
CA TYR A 739 -0.05 -29.00 5.41
C TYR A 739 -0.84 -29.53 4.21
N GLN A 740 -0.26 -29.41 3.02
CA GLN A 740 -0.82 -29.96 1.79
C GLN A 740 0.30 -30.59 0.94
N ARG A 741 -0.01 -31.70 0.27
CA ARG A 741 0.85 -32.33 -0.73
C ARG A 741 0.04 -32.63 -1.97
N PHE A 742 0.59 -32.28 -3.11
CA PHE A 742 0.00 -32.51 -4.42
C PHE A 742 0.72 -33.61 -5.19
N ALA A 743 0.00 -34.27 -6.09
CA ALA A 743 0.55 -35.14 -7.11
C ALA A 743 1.51 -34.36 -8.02
N LEU A 744 2.33 -35.09 -8.79
CA LEU A 744 3.11 -34.48 -9.86
C LEU A 744 2.17 -33.78 -10.83
N GLN A 745 2.42 -32.53 -11.19
CA GLN A 745 1.57 -31.78 -12.10
C GLN A 745 2.34 -30.71 -12.86
N ASN A 746 1.78 -30.26 -13.98
CA ASN A 746 2.31 -29.15 -14.78
C ASN A 746 1.62 -27.83 -14.40
N ALA A 747 2.12 -26.70 -14.89
CA ALA A 747 1.63 -25.35 -14.58
C ALA A 747 0.12 -25.13 -14.86
N ASP A 748 -0.49 -25.97 -15.70
CA ASP A 748 -1.91 -25.95 -16.05
C ASP A 748 -2.77 -26.85 -15.12
N SER A 749 -2.22 -27.33 -13.99
CA SER A 749 -2.89 -28.22 -13.03
C SER A 749 -3.32 -29.57 -13.60
N VAL A 750 -2.57 -30.12 -14.56
CA VAL A 750 -2.83 -31.46 -15.10
C VAL A 750 -2.00 -32.49 -14.35
N CYS A 751 -2.67 -33.34 -13.58
CA CYS A 751 -2.01 -34.34 -12.72
C CYS A 751 -1.28 -35.40 -13.54
N ASN A 752 -0.17 -35.88 -12.99
CA ASN A 752 0.72 -36.90 -13.54
C ASN A 752 1.32 -36.56 -14.92
N THR A 753 1.35 -35.29 -15.31
CA THR A 753 1.91 -34.85 -16.61
C THR A 753 3.13 -33.94 -16.52
N GLY A 754 3.37 -33.32 -15.35
CA GLY A 754 4.56 -32.49 -15.09
C GLY A 754 5.58 -33.18 -14.18
N THR A 755 6.68 -32.49 -13.89
CA THR A 755 7.77 -33.00 -13.02
C THR A 755 7.71 -32.46 -11.60
N VAL A 756 6.90 -31.43 -11.34
CA VAL A 756 6.92 -30.72 -10.06
C VAL A 756 6.01 -31.40 -9.05
N ARG A 757 6.57 -31.82 -7.92
CA ARG A 757 5.78 -32.09 -6.72
C ARG A 757 5.71 -30.85 -5.84
N HIS A 758 4.51 -30.49 -5.40
CA HIS A 758 4.27 -29.29 -4.61
C HIS A 758 3.84 -29.60 -3.19
N PHE A 759 4.33 -28.79 -2.25
CA PHE A 759 3.98 -28.86 -0.84
C PHE A 759 3.63 -27.47 -0.31
N VAL A 760 2.57 -27.39 0.48
CA VAL A 760 2.25 -26.25 1.33
C VAL A 760 2.55 -26.64 2.78
N VAL A 761 3.34 -25.83 3.48
CA VAL A 761 3.87 -26.13 4.82
C VAL A 761 3.82 -24.89 5.71
N GLY A 762 2.65 -24.26 5.83
CA GLY A 762 2.42 -23.09 6.70
C GLY A 762 2.14 -23.46 8.16
N THR A 763 2.82 -24.49 8.67
CA THR A 763 2.51 -25.14 9.96
C THR A 763 3.49 -24.73 11.06
N GLY A 764 4.22 -23.63 10.87
CA GLY A 764 5.43 -23.32 11.63
C GLY A 764 5.21 -22.86 13.05
N GLY A 765 4.12 -22.17 13.33
CA GLY A 765 3.81 -21.84 14.72
C GLY A 765 2.76 -20.79 14.96
N LYS A 766 2.52 -19.82 14.07
CA LYS A 766 1.64 -18.67 14.40
C LYS A 766 0.25 -19.13 14.83
N ASN A 767 -0.46 -19.73 13.88
CA ASN A 767 -1.75 -20.37 14.05
C ASN A 767 -1.90 -21.41 12.94
N VAL A 768 -2.80 -22.37 13.10
CA VAL A 768 -3.20 -23.31 12.04
C VAL A 768 -4.71 -23.27 11.91
N TYR A 769 -5.23 -23.61 10.73
CA TYR A 769 -6.68 -23.65 10.49
C TYR A 769 -7.09 -24.84 9.62
N ASP A 770 -8.40 -25.01 9.53
CA ASP A 770 -9.06 -25.89 8.57
C ASP A 770 -9.37 -25.11 7.28
N ALA A 771 -8.98 -25.67 6.15
CA ALA A 771 -9.14 -25.06 4.84
C ALA A 771 -9.74 -26.09 3.86
N ASP A 772 -11.00 -26.47 4.08
CA ASP A 772 -11.73 -27.47 3.29
C ASP A 772 -12.51 -26.89 2.09
N VAL A 773 -12.28 -25.62 1.74
CA VAL A 773 -13.20 -24.92 0.83
C VAL A 773 -13.04 -25.28 -0.64
N HIS A 774 -11.85 -25.71 -1.08
CA HIS A 774 -11.53 -25.86 -2.52
C HIS A 774 -10.92 -27.22 -2.91
N ALA A 775 -11.03 -28.23 -2.06
CA ALA A 775 -10.46 -29.56 -2.33
C ALA A 775 -10.98 -30.18 -3.64
N ALA A 776 -12.28 -30.00 -3.94
CA ALA A 776 -12.89 -30.50 -5.16
C ALA A 776 -12.44 -29.73 -6.43
N ASP A 777 -11.87 -28.53 -6.25
CA ASP A 777 -11.48 -27.62 -7.33
C ASP A 777 -9.99 -27.74 -7.70
N GLU A 778 -9.16 -28.44 -6.91
CA GLU A 778 -7.75 -28.72 -7.24
C GLU A 778 -7.54 -30.24 -7.45
N PRO A 779 -7.53 -30.72 -8.70
CA PRO A 779 -7.64 -32.15 -9.00
C PRO A 779 -6.42 -32.98 -8.58
N CYS A 780 -5.31 -32.33 -8.25
CA CYS A 780 -4.05 -32.98 -7.90
C CYS A 780 -3.76 -32.98 -6.40
N ASP A 781 -4.70 -32.57 -5.54
CA ASP A 781 -4.56 -32.66 -4.08
C ASP A 781 -4.49 -34.15 -3.66
N GLU A 782 -3.42 -34.55 -2.97
CA GLU A 782 -3.22 -35.94 -2.52
C GLU A 782 -3.38 -36.09 -1.01
N VAL A 783 -2.84 -35.15 -0.24
CA VAL A 783 -2.88 -35.17 1.22
C VAL A 783 -3.05 -33.77 1.75
N ARG A 784 -4.02 -33.62 2.67
CA ARG A 784 -4.20 -32.43 3.49
C ARG A 784 -4.22 -32.82 4.97
N ILE A 785 -3.52 -32.04 5.77
CA ILE A 785 -3.50 -32.18 7.23
C ILE A 785 -3.70 -30.79 7.85
N ASP A 786 -4.91 -30.59 8.35
CA ASP A 786 -5.34 -29.34 8.96
C ASP A 786 -5.12 -29.33 10.47
N ASN A 787 -5.07 -28.13 11.06
CA ASN A 787 -4.98 -27.92 12.51
C ASN A 787 -3.78 -28.62 13.20
N VAL A 788 -2.67 -28.82 12.48
CA VAL A 788 -1.46 -29.46 13.02
C VAL A 788 -0.22 -28.59 12.80
N TYR A 789 0.55 -28.42 13.88
CA TYR A 789 1.89 -27.83 13.83
C TYR A 789 2.95 -28.89 13.56
N GLY A 790 3.85 -28.60 12.64
CA GLY A 790 4.86 -29.54 12.19
C GLY A 790 5.82 -28.92 11.19
N VAL A 791 6.73 -29.75 10.68
CA VAL A 791 7.71 -29.37 9.66
C VAL A 791 7.78 -30.44 8.59
N LEU A 792 8.13 -30.05 7.36
CA LEU A 792 8.44 -31.00 6.30
C LEU A 792 9.92 -31.37 6.38
N LYS A 793 10.23 -32.66 6.52
CA LYS A 793 11.58 -33.21 6.37
C LYS A 793 11.73 -33.77 4.96
N LEU A 794 12.81 -33.39 4.27
CA LEU A 794 13.22 -33.97 2.99
C LEU A 794 14.57 -34.65 3.13
N SER A 795 14.73 -35.79 2.48
CA SER A 795 16.01 -36.47 2.28
C SER A 795 16.32 -36.47 0.78
N LEU A 796 17.32 -35.70 0.36
CA LEU A 796 17.66 -35.48 -1.06
C LEU A 796 18.84 -36.37 -1.48
N TYR A 797 18.56 -37.33 -2.37
CA TYR A 797 19.54 -38.21 -3.02
C TYR A 797 19.78 -37.75 -4.46
N PRO A 798 20.87 -38.17 -5.12
CA PRO A 798 21.09 -37.84 -6.53
C PRO A 798 20.00 -38.33 -7.49
N ASP A 799 19.32 -39.42 -7.16
CA ASP A 799 18.36 -40.13 -8.03
C ASP A 799 16.91 -40.11 -7.52
N ARG A 800 16.67 -39.63 -6.30
CA ARG A 800 15.34 -39.57 -5.67
C ARG A 800 15.29 -38.57 -4.53
N TYR A 801 14.09 -38.31 -4.05
CA TYR A 801 13.87 -37.66 -2.77
C TYR A 801 12.84 -38.43 -1.94
N GLU A 802 12.96 -38.30 -0.62
CA GLU A 802 12.01 -38.82 0.34
C GLU A 802 11.46 -37.65 1.16
N TRP A 803 10.19 -37.71 1.55
CA TRP A 803 9.56 -36.68 2.39
C TRP A 803 8.90 -37.31 3.61
N ALA A 804 8.82 -36.53 4.68
CA ALA A 804 7.99 -36.81 5.84
C ALA A 804 7.47 -35.50 6.43
N PHE A 805 6.15 -35.36 6.59
CA PHE A 805 5.57 -34.32 7.43
C PHE A 805 5.54 -34.80 8.87
N VAL A 806 6.26 -34.10 9.73
CA VAL A 806 6.50 -34.49 11.12
C VAL A 806 5.85 -33.47 12.05
N ARG A 807 4.90 -33.92 12.86
CA ARG A 807 4.25 -33.11 13.89
C ARG A 807 5.26 -32.72 14.97
N GLU A 808 5.05 -31.59 15.64
CA GLU A 808 5.91 -31.07 16.72
C GLU A 808 6.29 -32.07 17.84
N ASP A 809 5.49 -33.12 18.06
CA ASP A 809 5.75 -34.22 19.02
C ASP A 809 6.65 -35.34 18.46
N GLY A 810 7.00 -35.28 17.18
CA GLY A 810 7.80 -36.28 16.45
C GLY A 810 7.00 -37.30 15.66
N THR A 811 5.66 -37.25 15.70
CA THR A 811 4.80 -38.17 14.93
C THR A 811 4.88 -37.86 13.44
N ILE A 812 5.14 -38.88 12.61
CA ILE A 812 5.06 -38.77 11.16
C ILE A 812 3.60 -38.93 10.74
N LEU A 813 3.05 -37.94 10.03
CA LEU A 813 1.65 -37.92 9.61
C LEU A 813 1.47 -38.12 8.10
N ASP A 814 2.49 -37.77 7.32
CA ASP A 814 2.58 -38.08 5.90
C ASP A 814 4.04 -38.43 5.57
N GLN A 815 4.25 -39.36 4.65
CA GLN A 815 5.58 -39.72 4.18
C GLN A 815 5.53 -40.40 2.81
N GLY A 816 6.63 -40.31 2.07
CA GLY A 816 6.78 -41.04 0.82
C GLY A 816 8.13 -40.82 0.16
N SER A 817 8.27 -41.35 -1.05
CA SER A 817 9.47 -41.25 -1.87
C SER A 817 9.10 -41.11 -3.34
N SER A 818 9.89 -40.36 -4.10
CA SER A 818 9.74 -40.25 -5.55
C SER A 818 11.12 -40.17 -6.21
N PRO A 819 11.31 -40.79 -7.39
CA PRO A 819 12.48 -40.49 -8.20
C PRO A 819 12.49 -39.01 -8.59
N VAL A 820 13.68 -38.49 -8.88
CA VAL A 820 13.83 -37.23 -9.62
C VAL A 820 13.55 -37.48 -11.11
N ARG A 821 13.33 -36.40 -11.86
CA ARG A 821 12.98 -36.43 -13.29
C ARG A 821 14.02 -37.06 -14.21
#